data_AF-A0A9C7PK37-F1
#
_entry.id   AF-A0A9C7PK37-F1
#
_cell.length_a   1.000
_cell.length_b   1.000
_cell.length_c   1.000
_cell.angle_alpha   90.00
_cell.angle_beta   90.00
_cell.angle_gamma   90.00
#
_symmetry.space_group_name_H-M   'P 1'
#
loop_
_entity.id
_entity.type
_entity.pdbx_description
1 polymer ?
#
loop_
_entity_poly.entity_id
_entity_poly.type
_entity_poly.pdbx_seq_one_letter_code
_entity_poly.pdbx_strand_id
1 'polypeptide(L)'
;MTLQIAYACIRLQDYGLTYATPLPGEEFPAARDCRLTPLHDTLKVKGAVHTQTFGWERPKWFSLDGREEDHSYRRNNVFEVVRDECKAVRERVGLIDLTGFAKYDVTGADAEAFLNRVLANRMPRRDGGIALAHFLSKNGRILGEATVTRISGEHFYLLSAASAELRDLDHLVQQVEAGEQVKIRNTTEERGVIVLAGPKARDVLSGLTEASLENADFPWRTAQQIEIAGVPTLALRINYVGELGWELHPAMADLPALYDAVWAAGEGYGIADFGLYAMNSLRMEKGYRGWGAELTNEVTMFEADMARFYASAKDDFVGKSATENNDAGPLRLVYFEVEAEDADVRGGEPIFLGDECVGVTTSGGYGYAVEKSLGFGYVPPEQAEPGSGDRHRLARRTPSRHGPGRTHLRPGQRAVGQLMAALPDRCEVVVVGGGVIGVSVAYHLAEAGIQDVVLLERKELTSGTTWHAAGLVGQLRTSINMTQLARYTSQLYRGLEEETGQATGYRQCGSISIAATAERFEELKRSASMARVFGLEVKLLSVGEIAEKYPLIQTEDLFGGIHIPSDGYANAVDITQALAKGAKSRGARIFTDTKVEAILRDGDEVTGVRTAEGEIRSKYVVICGGMWSRDLAASVGVNLPLHACEHYYVLFEGVEGLNPELPVLRDYDACTYYKYDAGKLLVGAFEPSAKPWGMEGISEDFCFDEIAGDFDHFEPVLHDAMKRLPALEQAGIQKFFCGPESFTPDVRYHLGEAPQLKNCFVAAGLNSIGLQSAGGVGKVTAEWIRDGRPPVDLWEVDVRRNMPFQGNRQYLQSRVSESLGLLYATHYPFRQYETGRGCA
;
A
#
# COMPACT_ATOMS: atom_id res chain seq x y z
N MET A 1 -5.46 -20.35 -30.11
CA MET A 1 -6.31 -21.27 -29.31
C MET A 1 -5.66 -21.67 -27.98
N THR A 2 -4.32 -21.76 -27.89
CA THR A 2 -3.56 -22.25 -26.72
C THR A 2 -3.59 -21.33 -25.49
N LEU A 3 -3.49 -20.00 -25.66
CA LEU A 3 -3.49 -19.03 -24.55
C LEU A 3 -4.83 -18.96 -23.80
N GLN A 4 -5.96 -18.95 -24.51
CA GLN A 4 -7.29 -18.90 -23.88
C GLN A 4 -7.61 -20.17 -23.07
N ILE A 5 -7.11 -21.34 -23.49
CA ILE A 5 -7.27 -22.59 -22.77
C ILE A 5 -6.41 -22.58 -21.49
N ALA A 6 -5.14 -22.15 -21.58
CA ALA A 6 -4.28 -21.99 -20.41
C ALA A 6 -4.90 -21.02 -19.37
N TYR A 7 -5.41 -19.87 -19.82
CA TYR A 7 -6.12 -18.91 -18.96
C TYR A 7 -7.39 -19.48 -18.33
N ALA A 8 -8.12 -20.36 -19.01
CA ALA A 8 -9.30 -21.01 -18.46
C ALA A 8 -8.93 -22.04 -17.39
N CYS A 9 -7.87 -22.83 -17.61
CA CYS A 9 -7.36 -23.80 -16.65
C CYS A 9 -6.83 -23.14 -15.37
N ILE A 10 -6.07 -22.05 -15.49
CA ILE A 10 -5.57 -21.26 -14.33
C ILE A 10 -6.76 -20.74 -13.50
N ARG A 11 -7.77 -20.13 -14.15
CA ARG A 11 -8.95 -19.61 -13.44
C ARG A 11 -9.74 -20.67 -12.69
N LEU A 12 -9.90 -21.85 -13.27
CA LEU A 12 -10.62 -22.96 -12.64
C LEU A 12 -9.84 -23.52 -11.44
N GLN A 13 -8.52 -23.63 -11.56
CA GLN A 13 -7.64 -24.09 -10.49
C GLN A 13 -7.57 -23.09 -9.32
N ASP A 14 -7.30 -21.82 -9.61
CA ASP A 14 -7.20 -20.77 -8.58
C ASP A 14 -8.51 -20.62 -7.79
N TYR A 15 -9.64 -20.63 -8.51
CA TYR A 15 -10.96 -20.56 -7.87
C TYR A 15 -11.24 -21.80 -7.00
N GLY A 16 -10.87 -23.00 -7.47
CA GLY A 16 -11.03 -24.24 -6.72
C GLY A 16 -10.15 -24.32 -5.45
N LEU A 17 -8.99 -23.65 -5.46
CA LEU A 17 -8.02 -23.68 -4.37
C LEU A 17 -8.10 -22.47 -3.43
N THR A 18 -9.00 -21.51 -3.70
CA THR A 18 -9.16 -20.26 -2.92
C THR A 18 -9.39 -20.51 -1.42
N TYR A 19 -10.03 -21.62 -1.05
CA TYR A 19 -10.27 -22.00 0.35
C TYR A 19 -9.55 -23.28 0.76
N ALA A 20 -8.73 -23.84 -0.13
CA ALA A 20 -7.86 -24.95 0.20
C ALA A 20 -6.72 -24.44 1.10
N THR A 21 -6.26 -25.27 2.04
CA THR A 21 -5.05 -24.95 2.81
C THR A 21 -3.86 -25.37 1.97
N PRO A 22 -3.08 -24.44 1.38
CA PRO A 22 -1.93 -24.81 0.58
C PRO A 22 -0.89 -25.47 1.48
N LEU A 23 -0.46 -26.66 1.10
CA LEU A 23 0.52 -27.39 1.88
C LEU A 23 1.93 -26.99 1.43
N PRO A 24 2.91 -26.95 2.34
CA PRO A 24 4.28 -26.62 1.94
C PRO A 24 4.82 -27.56 0.87
N GLY A 25 5.48 -26.97 -0.14
CA GLY A 25 6.01 -27.71 -1.27
C GLY A 25 4.98 -28.08 -2.34
N GLU A 26 3.69 -27.79 -2.14
CA GLU A 26 2.67 -27.97 -3.16
C GLU A 26 2.93 -27.06 -4.37
N GLU A 27 2.82 -27.64 -5.57
CA GLU A 27 3.09 -26.97 -6.83
C GLU A 27 1.82 -26.94 -7.68
N PHE A 28 1.54 -25.81 -8.34
CA PHE A 28 0.38 -25.72 -9.23
C PHE A 28 0.70 -26.35 -10.60
N PRO A 29 -0.03 -27.39 -11.06
CA PRO A 29 0.19 -27.99 -12.37
C PRO A 29 -0.20 -27.11 -13.56
N ALA A 30 -1.03 -26.07 -13.40
CA ALA A 30 -1.35 -25.17 -14.52
C ALA A 30 -0.17 -24.23 -14.85
N ALA A 31 -0.06 -23.85 -16.13
CA ALA A 31 0.89 -22.86 -16.64
C ALA A 31 2.39 -23.16 -16.39
N ARG A 32 2.74 -24.44 -16.27
CA ARG A 32 4.14 -24.91 -16.20
C ARG A 32 4.84 -24.86 -17.56
N ASP A 33 6.14 -25.11 -17.55
CA ASP A 33 7.00 -25.22 -18.73
C ASP A 33 7.11 -23.93 -19.57
N CYS A 34 6.98 -22.76 -18.93
CA CYS A 34 7.05 -21.47 -19.61
C CYS A 34 8.48 -21.06 -20.01
N ARG A 35 9.47 -21.34 -19.16
CA ARG A 35 10.90 -21.13 -19.44
C ARG A 35 11.66 -22.38 -19.04
N LEU A 36 12.19 -23.08 -20.02
CA LEU A 36 12.93 -24.33 -19.84
C LEU A 36 14.41 -24.09 -20.11
N THR A 37 15.26 -24.65 -19.27
CA THR A 37 16.70 -24.73 -19.55
C THR A 37 16.94 -25.85 -20.56
N PRO A 38 18.02 -25.80 -21.35
CA PRO A 38 18.43 -26.93 -22.18
C PRO A 38 18.67 -28.24 -21.42
N LEU A 39 18.79 -28.20 -20.09
CA LEU A 39 18.95 -29.38 -19.22
C LEU A 39 17.61 -29.94 -18.71
N HIS A 40 16.49 -29.25 -18.88
CA HIS A 40 15.21 -29.62 -18.28
C HIS A 40 14.84 -31.09 -18.54
N ASP A 41 14.81 -31.50 -19.81
CA ASP A 41 14.41 -32.86 -20.18
C ASP A 41 15.43 -33.90 -19.71
N THR A 42 16.73 -33.57 -19.79
CA THR A 42 17.81 -34.43 -19.29
C THR A 42 17.65 -34.69 -17.79
N LEU A 43 17.45 -33.64 -16.99
CA LEU A 43 17.29 -33.75 -15.54
C LEU A 43 15.98 -34.45 -15.18
N LYS A 44 14.90 -34.20 -15.92
CA LYS A 44 13.61 -34.89 -15.75
C LYS A 44 13.74 -36.39 -15.96
N VAL A 45 14.48 -36.83 -16.99
CA VAL A 45 14.79 -38.26 -17.21
C VAL A 45 15.60 -38.87 -16.06
N LYS A 46 16.46 -38.08 -15.41
CA LYS A 46 17.22 -38.47 -14.20
C LYS A 46 16.40 -38.40 -12.91
N GLY A 47 15.10 -38.13 -12.99
CA GLY A 47 14.17 -38.12 -11.85
C GLY A 47 13.96 -36.75 -11.21
N ALA A 48 14.40 -35.65 -11.82
CA ALA A 48 14.16 -34.32 -11.26
C ALA A 48 12.66 -34.02 -11.15
N VAL A 49 12.20 -33.79 -9.92
CA VAL A 49 10.90 -33.18 -9.62
C VAL A 49 11.10 -31.67 -9.66
N HIS A 50 10.36 -30.98 -10.50
CA HIS A 50 10.59 -29.55 -10.76
C HIS A 50 9.65 -28.65 -9.96
N THR A 51 10.18 -27.51 -9.51
CA THR A 51 9.42 -26.34 -9.04
C THR A 51 9.59 -25.20 -10.05
N GLN A 52 8.84 -24.13 -9.88
CA GLN A 52 8.86 -22.99 -10.79
C GLN A 52 9.20 -21.69 -10.05
N THR A 53 10.08 -20.85 -10.63
CA THR A 53 10.31 -19.47 -10.17
C THR A 53 10.47 -18.53 -11.35
N PHE A 54 9.69 -17.44 -11.43
CA PHE A 54 9.71 -16.45 -12.52
C PHE A 54 9.73 -17.03 -13.96
N GLY A 55 8.79 -17.95 -14.24
CA GLY A 55 8.67 -18.76 -15.46
C GLY A 55 9.62 -19.97 -15.56
N TRP A 56 10.75 -20.00 -14.84
CA TRP A 56 11.75 -21.06 -14.95
C TRP A 56 11.37 -22.33 -14.20
N GLU A 57 11.40 -23.47 -14.90
CA GLU A 57 11.38 -24.81 -14.29
C GLU A 57 12.76 -25.14 -13.70
N ARG A 58 12.79 -25.60 -12.45
CA ARG A 58 14.04 -25.83 -11.69
C ARG A 58 13.96 -27.13 -10.87
N PRO A 59 15.03 -27.94 -10.82
CA PRO A 59 15.04 -29.15 -9.99
C PRO A 59 14.85 -28.83 -8.51
N LYS A 60 13.72 -29.25 -7.96
CA LYS A 60 13.36 -29.10 -6.54
C LYS A 60 14.07 -30.16 -5.69
N TRP A 61 14.06 -31.40 -6.16
CA TRP A 61 14.74 -32.61 -5.63
C TRP A 61 14.67 -33.73 -6.70
N PHE A 62 15.38 -34.85 -6.49
CA PHE A 62 15.48 -35.97 -7.44
C PHE A 62 14.82 -37.26 -6.92
N SER A 63 13.79 -37.73 -7.64
CA SER A 63 13.07 -38.98 -7.38
C SER A 63 13.70 -40.15 -8.13
N LEU A 64 14.65 -40.84 -7.49
CA LEU A 64 15.36 -41.97 -8.08
C LEU A 64 14.55 -43.29 -8.10
N ASP A 65 13.47 -43.35 -7.33
CA ASP A 65 12.58 -44.52 -7.23
C ASP A 65 11.15 -44.23 -7.72
N GLY A 66 10.93 -43.07 -8.34
CA GLY A 66 9.63 -42.68 -8.91
C GLY A 66 8.57 -42.26 -7.89
N ARG A 67 8.95 -42.01 -6.63
CA ARG A 67 8.03 -41.48 -5.62
C ARG A 67 7.60 -40.04 -5.93
N GLU A 68 6.39 -39.69 -5.52
CA GLU A 68 5.87 -38.31 -5.49
C GLU A 68 5.95 -37.75 -4.06
N GLU A 69 5.85 -36.43 -3.90
CA GLU A 69 5.93 -35.81 -2.57
C GLU A 69 4.59 -35.81 -1.84
N ASP A 70 4.57 -36.37 -0.62
CA ASP A 70 3.43 -36.26 0.29
C ASP A 70 3.47 -34.90 0.99
N HIS A 71 2.76 -33.90 0.47
CA HIS A 71 2.79 -32.55 1.05
C HIS A 71 2.31 -32.54 2.50
N SER A 72 3.09 -31.91 3.38
CA SER A 72 2.82 -31.86 4.82
C SER A 72 3.54 -30.70 5.47
N TYR A 73 2.98 -30.18 6.57
CA TYR A 73 3.69 -29.27 7.48
C TYR A 73 4.76 -29.98 8.32
N ARG A 74 4.70 -31.31 8.42
CA ARG A 74 5.72 -32.15 9.08
C ARG A 74 6.71 -32.71 8.06
N ARG A 75 7.82 -33.27 8.53
CA ARG A 75 8.75 -34.07 7.73
C ARG A 75 7.96 -35.18 7.03
N ASN A 76 8.15 -35.29 5.72
CA ASN A 76 7.39 -36.17 4.84
C ASN A 76 8.31 -37.19 4.15
N ASN A 77 7.75 -37.89 3.17
CA ASN A 77 8.40 -38.98 2.45
C ASN A 77 9.64 -38.56 1.60
N VAL A 78 9.92 -37.25 1.45
CA VAL A 78 11.12 -36.74 0.77
C VAL A 78 12.27 -36.37 1.72
N PHE A 79 12.07 -36.40 3.04
CA PHE A 79 13.09 -36.00 4.02
C PHE A 79 14.42 -36.75 3.84
N GLU A 80 14.36 -38.07 3.67
CA GLU A 80 15.56 -38.89 3.48
C GLU A 80 16.21 -38.71 2.11
N VAL A 81 15.42 -38.35 1.09
CA VAL A 81 15.94 -38.05 -0.24
C VAL A 81 16.79 -36.78 -0.20
N VAL A 82 16.28 -35.73 0.44
CA VAL A 82 17.02 -34.47 0.62
C VAL A 82 18.26 -34.70 1.49
N ARG A 83 18.20 -35.56 2.52
CA ARG A 83 19.39 -35.96 3.29
C ARG A 83 20.48 -36.53 2.40
N ASP A 84 20.13 -37.46 1.52
CA ASP A 84 21.08 -38.14 0.66
C ASP A 84 21.71 -37.19 -0.37
N GLU A 85 20.93 -36.26 -0.91
CA GLU A 85 21.41 -35.15 -1.76
C GLU A 85 22.41 -34.25 -0.99
N CYS A 86 22.07 -33.78 0.22
CA CYS A 86 22.98 -33.00 1.05
C CYS A 86 24.27 -33.77 1.37
N LYS A 87 24.15 -35.05 1.68
CA LYS A 87 25.28 -35.94 1.96
C LYS A 87 26.19 -36.10 0.74
N ALA A 88 25.63 -36.19 -0.47
CA ALA A 88 26.42 -36.23 -1.70
C ALA A 88 27.30 -34.98 -1.85
N VAL A 89 26.75 -33.79 -1.65
CA VAL A 89 27.50 -32.53 -1.71
C VAL A 89 28.56 -32.46 -0.62
N ARG A 90 28.22 -32.84 0.62
CA ARG A 90 29.13 -32.77 1.78
C ARG A 90 30.29 -33.76 1.72
N GLU A 91 30.04 -34.98 1.28
CA GLU A 91 31.01 -36.08 1.36
C GLU A 91 31.72 -36.37 0.03
N ARG A 92 31.13 -35.98 -1.10
CA ARG A 92 31.60 -36.32 -2.45
C ARG A 92 31.62 -35.08 -3.35
N VAL A 93 30.68 -35.00 -4.27
CA VAL A 93 30.48 -33.89 -5.20
C VAL A 93 29.04 -33.93 -5.68
N GLY A 94 28.41 -32.77 -5.76
CA GLY A 94 27.09 -32.59 -6.31
C GLY A 94 27.06 -31.56 -7.42
N LEU A 95 26.06 -31.67 -8.29
CA LEU A 95 25.79 -30.77 -9.40
C LEU A 95 24.35 -30.24 -9.31
N ILE A 96 24.15 -28.94 -9.51
CA ILE A 96 22.82 -28.32 -9.50
C ILE A 96 22.68 -27.32 -10.65
N ASP A 97 21.52 -27.30 -11.31
CA ASP A 97 21.15 -26.30 -12.30
C ASP A 97 20.52 -25.07 -11.62
N LEU A 98 21.23 -23.95 -11.67
CA LEU A 98 20.79 -22.64 -11.19
C LEU A 98 20.64 -21.63 -12.33
N THR A 99 20.47 -22.11 -13.56
CA THR A 99 20.37 -21.27 -14.77
C THR A 99 19.26 -20.22 -14.67
N GLY A 100 18.20 -20.47 -13.89
CA GLY A 100 17.14 -19.49 -13.67
C GLY A 100 17.58 -18.19 -12.96
N PHE A 101 18.77 -18.12 -12.35
CA PHE A 101 19.27 -16.87 -11.76
C PHE A 101 19.40 -15.76 -12.80
N ALA A 102 19.05 -14.54 -12.38
CA ALA A 102 19.06 -13.38 -13.24
C ALA A 102 20.50 -12.88 -13.45
N LYS A 103 20.86 -12.52 -14.69
CA LYS A 103 22.21 -12.07 -15.03
C LYS A 103 22.21 -10.79 -15.83
N TYR A 104 23.16 -9.91 -15.55
CA TYR A 104 23.30 -8.64 -16.25
C TYR A 104 24.75 -8.35 -16.60
N ASP A 105 24.96 -7.79 -17.78
CA ASP A 105 26.20 -7.11 -18.14
C ASP A 105 26.02 -5.60 -17.93
N VAL A 106 26.89 -5.00 -17.13
CA VAL A 106 27.00 -3.54 -16.95
C VAL A 106 28.32 -3.11 -17.58
N THR A 107 28.25 -2.37 -18.68
CA THR A 107 29.41 -2.06 -19.53
C THR A 107 29.54 -0.58 -19.84
N GLY A 108 30.75 -0.12 -20.15
CA GLY A 108 31.05 1.24 -20.55
C GLY A 108 32.06 1.94 -19.63
N ALA A 109 32.55 3.11 -20.07
CA ALA A 109 33.63 3.84 -19.39
C ALA A 109 33.29 4.24 -17.95
N ASP A 110 32.00 4.46 -17.66
CA ASP A 110 31.51 4.88 -16.34
C ASP A 110 30.97 3.70 -15.50
N ALA A 111 31.07 2.45 -15.96
CA ALA A 111 30.44 1.30 -15.30
C ALA A 111 30.89 1.10 -13.84
N GLU A 112 32.18 1.25 -13.54
CA GLU A 112 32.70 1.13 -12.17
C GLU A 112 32.17 2.26 -11.27
N ALA A 113 32.15 3.50 -11.78
CA ALA A 113 31.67 4.67 -11.04
C ALA A 113 30.16 4.55 -10.76
N PHE A 114 29.39 4.17 -11.79
CA PHE A 114 27.96 3.89 -11.70
C PHE A 114 27.65 2.83 -10.65
N LEU A 115 28.29 1.65 -10.70
CA LEU A 115 28.04 0.60 -9.72
C LEU A 115 28.47 1.00 -8.30
N ASN A 116 29.54 1.79 -8.16
CA ASN A 116 29.89 2.38 -6.88
C ASN A 116 28.86 3.42 -6.41
N ARG A 117 28.14 4.12 -7.28
CA ARG A 117 27.04 5.00 -6.86
C ARG A 117 25.79 4.20 -6.47
N VAL A 118 25.45 3.16 -7.22
CA VAL A 118 24.19 2.41 -7.05
C VAL A 118 24.22 1.42 -5.91
N LEU A 119 25.34 0.72 -5.71
CA LEU A 119 25.45 -0.35 -4.71
C LEU A 119 26.09 0.15 -3.43
N ALA A 120 25.60 -0.34 -2.28
CA ALA A 120 26.14 0.05 -0.97
C ALA A 120 27.57 -0.44 -0.72
N ASN A 121 28.00 -1.48 -1.43
CA ASN A 121 29.28 -2.15 -1.24
C ASN A 121 30.39 -1.54 -2.13
N ARG A 122 31.66 -1.83 -1.82
CA ARG A 122 32.79 -1.51 -2.73
C ARG A 122 32.84 -2.51 -3.86
N MET A 123 32.99 -2.01 -5.08
CA MET A 123 33.22 -2.86 -6.25
C MET A 123 34.61 -3.52 -6.20
N PRO A 124 34.79 -4.71 -6.79
CA PRO A 124 36.09 -5.36 -6.87
C PRO A 124 37.11 -4.49 -7.61
N ARG A 125 38.36 -4.44 -7.11
CA ARG A 125 39.43 -3.63 -7.73
C ARG A 125 40.23 -4.36 -8.80
N ARG A 126 40.28 -5.70 -8.71
CA ARG A 126 41.03 -6.55 -9.65
C ARG A 126 40.07 -7.18 -10.64
N ASP A 127 40.52 -7.33 -11.87
CA ASP A 127 39.81 -8.14 -12.84
C ASP A 127 39.74 -9.58 -12.35
N GLY A 128 38.59 -10.22 -12.59
CA GLY A 128 38.20 -11.47 -11.95
C GLY A 128 37.82 -11.34 -10.48
N GLY A 129 37.79 -10.16 -9.85
CA GLY A 129 37.35 -10.02 -8.46
C GLY A 129 35.84 -10.14 -8.31
N ILE A 130 35.37 -10.76 -7.21
CA ILE A 130 33.94 -10.89 -6.88
C ILE A 130 33.61 -10.15 -5.58
N ALA A 131 32.48 -9.45 -5.56
CA ALA A 131 31.88 -8.85 -4.37
C ALA A 131 30.39 -9.19 -4.28
N LEU A 132 29.91 -9.60 -3.11
CA LEU A 132 28.47 -9.57 -2.80
C LEU A 132 28.10 -8.12 -2.50
N ALA A 133 27.09 -7.59 -3.18
CA ALA A 133 26.70 -6.19 -3.10
C ALA A 133 25.19 -6.00 -2.96
N HIS A 134 24.77 -4.95 -2.25
CA HIS A 134 23.36 -4.72 -1.95
C HIS A 134 22.82 -3.47 -2.67
N PHE A 135 21.63 -3.62 -3.25
CA PHE A 135 20.80 -2.52 -3.72
C PHE A 135 20.02 -1.96 -2.53
N LEU A 136 20.08 -0.65 -2.31
CA LEU A 136 19.30 0.01 -1.26
C LEU A 136 18.32 1.00 -1.87
N SER A 137 17.21 1.22 -1.17
CA SER A 137 16.34 2.36 -1.42
C SER A 137 16.99 3.64 -0.90
N LYS A 138 16.49 4.80 -1.34
CA LYS A 138 16.91 6.09 -0.80
C LYS A 138 16.72 6.21 0.72
N ASN A 139 15.81 5.42 1.29
CA ASN A 139 15.54 5.35 2.73
C ASN A 139 16.39 4.28 3.47
N GLY A 140 17.41 3.70 2.82
CA GLY A 140 18.34 2.75 3.45
C GLY A 140 17.79 1.33 3.65
N ARG A 141 16.64 1.00 3.02
CA ARG A 141 16.04 -0.35 3.05
C ARG A 141 16.61 -1.24 1.94
N ILE A 142 16.76 -2.54 2.19
CA ILE A 142 17.37 -3.49 1.24
C ILE A 142 16.41 -3.80 0.08
N LEU A 143 16.74 -3.35 -1.13
CA LEU A 143 15.98 -3.69 -2.33
C LEU A 143 16.41 -5.04 -2.91
N GLY A 144 17.69 -5.36 -2.79
CA GLY A 144 18.18 -6.69 -3.09
C GLY A 144 19.68 -6.85 -2.98
N GLU A 145 20.17 -7.95 -3.52
CA GLU A 145 21.60 -8.25 -3.56
C GLU A 145 22.00 -8.84 -4.91
N ALA A 146 23.26 -8.64 -5.29
CA ALA A 146 23.86 -9.25 -6.45
C ALA A 146 25.30 -9.66 -6.16
N THR A 147 25.70 -10.79 -6.73
CA THR A 147 27.12 -11.16 -6.85
C THR A 147 27.69 -10.40 -8.05
N VAL A 148 28.57 -9.45 -7.80
CA VAL A 148 29.21 -8.59 -8.80
C VAL A 148 30.61 -9.11 -9.10
N THR A 149 30.83 -9.49 -10.35
CA THR A 149 32.13 -9.90 -10.89
C THR A 149 32.70 -8.81 -11.78
N ARG A 150 33.92 -8.35 -11.50
CA ARG A 150 34.63 -7.45 -12.41
C ARG A 150 35.29 -8.27 -13.52
N ILE A 151 34.84 -8.09 -14.75
CA ILE A 151 35.50 -8.68 -15.93
C ILE A 151 36.65 -7.79 -16.36
N SER A 152 36.40 -6.48 -16.42
CA SER A 152 37.40 -5.42 -16.65
C SER A 152 36.96 -4.12 -15.97
N GLY A 153 37.75 -3.05 -16.07
CA GLY A 153 37.34 -1.72 -15.59
C GLY A 153 36.08 -1.14 -16.24
N GLU A 154 35.70 -1.66 -17.41
CA GLU A 154 34.53 -1.20 -18.18
C GLU A 154 33.47 -2.29 -18.36
N HIS A 155 33.59 -3.42 -17.66
CA HIS A 155 32.64 -4.54 -17.76
C HIS A 155 32.51 -5.26 -16.43
N PHE A 156 31.29 -5.24 -15.89
CA PHE A 156 30.89 -5.96 -14.70
C PHE A 156 29.74 -6.92 -15.03
N TYR A 157 29.86 -8.14 -14.50
CA TYR A 157 28.86 -9.18 -14.63
C TYR A 157 28.15 -9.37 -13.28
N LEU A 158 26.83 -9.24 -13.26
CA LEU A 158 26.01 -9.33 -12.06
C LEU A 158 25.15 -10.58 -12.10
N LEU A 159 25.07 -11.30 -10.99
CA LEU A 159 24.17 -12.43 -10.76
C LEU A 159 23.24 -12.13 -9.59
N SER A 160 21.92 -12.26 -9.79
CA SER A 160 20.87 -12.02 -8.78
C SER A 160 19.84 -13.16 -8.75
N ALA A 161 18.91 -13.10 -7.79
CA ALA A 161 17.83 -14.06 -7.64
C ALA A 161 16.95 -14.15 -8.90
N ALA A 162 16.49 -15.35 -9.22
CA ALA A 162 15.65 -15.63 -10.40
C ALA A 162 14.37 -14.76 -10.44
N SER A 163 13.72 -14.60 -9.28
CA SER A 163 12.51 -13.79 -9.11
C SER A 163 12.74 -12.28 -9.15
N ALA A 164 14.00 -11.82 -9.09
CA ALA A 164 14.33 -10.41 -9.10
C ALA A 164 14.62 -9.88 -10.51
N GLU A 165 14.56 -10.72 -11.57
CA GLU A 165 15.06 -10.42 -12.91
C GLU A 165 14.63 -9.04 -13.47
N LEU A 166 13.33 -8.78 -13.55
CA LEU A 166 12.86 -7.49 -14.10
C LEU A 166 12.98 -6.35 -13.10
N ARG A 167 12.90 -6.64 -11.80
CA ARG A 167 12.99 -5.64 -10.73
C ARG A 167 14.39 -5.05 -10.64
N ASP A 168 15.41 -5.90 -10.64
CA ASP A 168 16.79 -5.45 -10.52
C ASP A 168 17.26 -4.78 -11.82
N LEU A 169 16.79 -5.27 -12.98
CA LEU A 169 17.01 -4.60 -14.26
C LEU A 169 16.43 -3.19 -14.26
N ASP A 170 15.16 -3.05 -13.86
CA ASP A 170 14.48 -1.76 -13.78
C ASP A 170 15.19 -0.83 -12.80
N HIS A 171 15.60 -1.34 -11.64
CA HIS A 171 16.37 -0.57 -10.67
C HIS A 171 17.69 -0.08 -11.26
N LEU A 172 18.50 -0.95 -11.87
CA LEU A 172 19.76 -0.58 -12.51
C LEU A 172 19.53 0.48 -13.61
N VAL A 173 18.56 0.27 -14.50
CA VAL A 173 18.28 1.17 -15.62
C VAL A 173 17.83 2.55 -15.14
N GLN A 174 16.98 2.62 -14.12
CA GLN A 174 16.49 3.88 -13.56
C GLN A 174 17.57 4.69 -12.84
N GLN A 175 18.68 4.07 -12.42
CA GLN A 175 19.77 4.80 -11.77
C GLN A 175 20.73 5.47 -12.77
N VAL A 176 20.64 5.18 -14.07
CA VAL A 176 21.53 5.76 -15.08
C VAL A 176 21.22 7.26 -15.23
N GLU A 177 22.21 8.10 -14.99
CA GLU A 177 22.09 9.55 -15.07
C GLU A 177 22.37 10.07 -16.50
N ALA A 178 21.83 11.24 -16.82
CA ALA A 178 22.02 11.85 -18.13
C ALA A 178 23.50 12.14 -18.40
N GLY A 179 24.06 11.52 -19.44
CA GLY A 179 25.45 11.69 -19.85
C GLY A 179 26.41 10.59 -19.36
N GLU A 180 25.97 9.66 -18.50
CA GLU A 180 26.77 8.49 -18.13
C GLU A 180 26.93 7.54 -19.32
N GLN A 181 28.16 7.12 -19.59
CA GLN A 181 28.49 6.14 -20.63
C GLN A 181 28.38 4.72 -20.06
N VAL A 182 27.17 4.31 -19.72
CA VAL A 182 26.85 2.98 -19.18
C VAL A 182 25.75 2.30 -20.00
N LYS A 183 25.93 1.01 -20.28
CA LYS A 183 24.94 0.13 -20.90
C LYS A 183 24.70 -1.06 -19.99
N ILE A 184 23.43 -1.28 -19.65
CA ILE A 184 22.97 -2.42 -18.87
C ILE A 184 22.20 -3.35 -19.80
N ARG A 185 22.57 -4.63 -19.83
CA ARG A 185 21.90 -5.66 -20.62
C ARG A 185 21.55 -6.84 -19.75
N ASN A 186 20.29 -7.25 -19.76
CA ASN A 186 19.86 -8.53 -19.21
C ASN A 186 20.35 -9.67 -20.12
N THR A 187 21.18 -10.56 -19.58
CA THR A 187 21.77 -11.70 -20.28
C THR A 187 21.30 -13.04 -19.71
N THR A 188 20.17 -13.03 -19.00
CA THR A 188 19.64 -14.21 -18.30
C THR A 188 19.44 -15.40 -19.23
N GLU A 189 18.95 -15.16 -20.45
CA GLU A 189 18.71 -16.21 -21.45
C GLU A 189 19.93 -16.56 -22.30
N GLU A 190 21.01 -15.78 -22.20
CA GLU A 190 22.23 -16.00 -23.00
C GLU A 190 23.20 -16.98 -22.31
N ARG A 191 23.12 -17.14 -20.98
CA ARG A 191 24.10 -17.91 -20.19
C ARG A 191 23.44 -18.96 -19.30
N GLY A 192 23.99 -20.16 -19.30
CA GLY A 192 23.66 -21.21 -18.32
C GLY A 192 24.31 -20.92 -16.96
N VAL A 193 23.84 -21.60 -15.91
CA VAL A 193 24.53 -21.65 -14.60
C VAL A 193 24.37 -23.04 -14.01
N ILE A 194 25.45 -23.79 -13.91
CA ILE A 194 25.51 -25.02 -13.10
C ILE A 194 26.54 -24.85 -12.00
N VAL A 195 26.29 -25.44 -10.84
CA VAL A 195 27.19 -25.37 -9.70
C VAL A 195 27.70 -26.75 -9.37
N LEU A 196 29.02 -26.92 -9.47
CA LEU A 196 29.70 -28.12 -9.01
C LEU A 196 30.28 -27.84 -7.62
N ALA A 197 29.81 -28.58 -6.61
CA ALA A 197 30.19 -28.34 -5.21
C ALA A 197 30.45 -29.63 -4.43
N GLY A 198 31.40 -29.59 -3.51
CA GLY A 198 31.80 -30.67 -2.63
C GLY A 198 33.31 -30.88 -2.57
N PRO A 199 33.81 -31.70 -1.63
CA PRO A 199 35.24 -31.94 -1.45
C PRO A 199 35.93 -32.49 -2.72
N LYS A 200 35.19 -33.14 -3.62
CA LYS A 200 35.69 -33.68 -4.90
C LYS A 200 35.48 -32.77 -6.11
N ALA A 201 34.88 -31.59 -5.94
CA ALA A 201 34.60 -30.68 -7.07
C ALA A 201 35.87 -30.26 -7.84
N ARG A 202 36.98 -30.02 -7.13
CA ARG A 202 38.27 -29.70 -7.78
C ARG A 202 38.80 -30.89 -8.57
N ASP A 203 38.80 -32.08 -7.96
CA ASP A 203 39.31 -33.31 -8.59
C ASP A 203 38.58 -33.57 -9.92
N VAL A 204 37.26 -33.37 -9.95
CA VAL A 204 36.45 -33.49 -11.17
C VAL A 204 36.83 -32.45 -12.22
N LEU A 205 36.88 -31.16 -11.86
CA LEU A 205 37.15 -30.10 -12.84
C LEU A 205 38.59 -30.11 -13.36
N SER A 206 39.57 -30.47 -12.53
CA SER A 206 40.97 -30.57 -12.95
C SER A 206 41.19 -31.58 -14.08
N GLY A 207 40.32 -32.58 -14.23
CA GLY A 207 40.36 -33.51 -15.37
C GLY A 207 39.79 -32.94 -16.68
N LEU A 208 39.17 -31.76 -16.64
CA LEU A 208 38.45 -31.16 -17.77
C LEU A 208 39.05 -29.82 -18.22
N THR A 209 40.01 -29.26 -17.49
CA THR A 209 40.61 -27.97 -17.84
C THR A 209 42.12 -27.97 -17.60
N GLU A 210 42.84 -27.23 -18.45
CA GLU A 210 44.26 -26.92 -18.27
C GLU A 210 44.48 -25.73 -17.32
N ALA A 211 43.42 -24.98 -16.97
CA ALA A 211 43.52 -23.87 -16.04
C ALA A 211 43.81 -24.38 -14.61
N SER A 212 44.75 -23.74 -13.91
CA SER A 212 45.04 -24.09 -12.52
C SER A 212 43.85 -23.74 -11.61
N LEU A 213 43.38 -24.73 -10.85
CA LEU A 213 42.30 -24.59 -9.86
C LEU A 213 42.83 -24.53 -8.42
N GLU A 214 44.15 -24.37 -8.27
CA GLU A 214 44.82 -24.24 -6.99
C GLU A 214 44.46 -22.93 -6.29
N ASN A 215 44.58 -22.93 -4.95
CA ASN A 215 44.18 -21.76 -4.16
C ASN A 215 44.98 -20.48 -4.50
N ALA A 216 46.24 -20.64 -4.91
CA ALA A 216 47.10 -19.52 -5.27
C ALA A 216 46.68 -18.87 -6.60
N ASP A 217 46.26 -19.69 -7.57
CA ASP A 217 45.97 -19.25 -8.93
C ASP A 217 44.50 -18.89 -9.12
N PHE A 218 43.60 -19.54 -8.38
CA PHE A 218 42.16 -19.29 -8.42
C PHE A 218 41.61 -19.07 -7.01
N PRO A 219 41.91 -17.96 -6.31
CA PRO A 219 41.47 -17.73 -4.94
C PRO A 219 39.94 -17.69 -4.76
N TRP A 220 39.45 -17.92 -3.54
CA TRP A 220 38.02 -17.75 -3.24
C TRP A 220 37.57 -16.30 -3.50
N ARG A 221 36.35 -16.12 -4.04
CA ARG A 221 35.81 -14.84 -4.56
C ARG A 221 36.61 -14.26 -5.73
N THR A 222 37.04 -15.13 -6.64
CA THR A 222 37.45 -14.73 -7.98
C THR A 222 36.68 -15.46 -9.06
N ALA A 223 36.70 -14.90 -10.26
CA ALA A 223 36.20 -15.47 -11.48
C ALA A 223 37.31 -15.49 -12.52
N GLN A 224 37.28 -16.46 -13.42
CA GLN A 224 38.19 -16.54 -14.57
C GLN A 224 37.44 -17.09 -15.78
N GLN A 225 37.79 -16.60 -16.97
CA GLN A 225 37.39 -17.22 -18.21
C GLN A 225 38.33 -18.42 -18.45
N ILE A 226 37.78 -19.63 -18.41
CA ILE A 226 38.54 -20.88 -18.61
C ILE A 226 37.84 -21.75 -19.65
N GLU A 227 38.57 -22.71 -20.20
CA GLU A 227 38.00 -23.73 -21.08
C GLU A 227 37.79 -25.02 -20.28
N ILE A 228 36.57 -25.56 -20.28
CA ILE A 228 36.24 -26.82 -19.60
C ILE A 228 35.70 -27.78 -20.66
N ALA A 229 36.42 -28.87 -20.93
CA ALA A 229 36.10 -29.84 -21.97
C ALA A 229 35.87 -29.21 -23.35
N GLY A 230 36.65 -28.18 -23.70
CA GLY A 230 36.48 -27.42 -24.95
C GLY A 230 35.39 -26.34 -24.91
N VAL A 231 34.66 -26.18 -23.80
CA VAL A 231 33.60 -25.17 -23.64
C VAL A 231 34.13 -23.92 -22.93
N PRO A 232 34.13 -22.75 -23.59
CA PRO A 232 34.48 -21.48 -22.95
C PRO A 232 33.48 -21.15 -21.83
N THR A 233 33.97 -21.06 -20.61
CA THR A 233 33.13 -20.92 -19.41
C THR A 233 33.68 -19.82 -18.52
N LEU A 234 32.82 -18.88 -18.12
CA LEU A 234 33.14 -17.99 -17.01
C LEU A 234 32.93 -18.78 -15.71
N ALA A 235 34.02 -19.17 -15.06
CA ALA A 235 33.99 -19.93 -13.81
C ALA A 235 34.12 -18.97 -12.64
N LEU A 236 33.23 -19.05 -11.66
CA LEU A 236 33.18 -18.24 -10.45
C LEU A 236 33.48 -19.13 -9.25
N ARG A 237 34.55 -18.85 -8.50
CA ARG A 237 34.90 -19.59 -7.29
C ARG A 237 34.14 -19.06 -6.07
N ILE A 238 32.83 -19.26 -6.12
CA ILE A 238 31.82 -18.98 -5.10
C ILE A 238 30.65 -19.95 -5.33
N ASN A 239 29.82 -20.18 -4.31
CA ASN A 239 28.52 -20.85 -4.45
C ASN A 239 27.67 -20.58 -3.21
N TYR A 240 26.38 -20.88 -3.31
CA TYR A 240 25.40 -20.68 -2.23
C TYR A 240 25.23 -21.91 -1.30
N VAL A 241 25.98 -23.00 -1.51
CA VAL A 241 25.91 -24.21 -0.66
C VAL A 241 27.06 -24.31 0.36
N GLY A 242 28.02 -23.39 0.29
CA GLY A 242 29.12 -23.22 1.25
C GLY A 242 30.14 -24.36 1.28
N GLU A 243 30.22 -25.15 0.21
CA GLU A 243 31.26 -26.15 -0.02
C GLU A 243 32.31 -25.67 -1.03
N LEU A 244 33.44 -26.37 -1.14
CA LEU A 244 34.39 -26.14 -2.22
C LEU A 244 33.67 -26.33 -3.56
N GLY A 245 33.77 -25.37 -4.48
CA GLY A 245 33.09 -25.49 -5.76
C GLY A 245 33.21 -24.25 -6.64
N TRP A 246 32.61 -24.36 -7.81
CA TRP A 246 32.52 -23.29 -8.81
C TRP A 246 31.10 -23.20 -9.37
N GLU A 247 30.61 -21.96 -9.51
CA GLU A 247 29.51 -21.65 -10.42
C GLU A 247 30.10 -21.53 -11.84
N LEU A 248 29.53 -22.27 -12.79
CA LEU A 248 30.01 -22.38 -14.16
C LEU A 248 28.99 -21.73 -15.10
N HIS A 249 29.42 -20.71 -15.84
CA HIS A 249 28.56 -19.88 -16.66
C HIS A 249 28.91 -20.01 -18.16
N PRO A 250 28.57 -21.14 -18.82
CA PRO A 250 28.74 -21.29 -20.26
C PRO A 250 27.71 -20.45 -21.03
N ALA A 251 27.89 -20.34 -22.35
CA ALA A 251 26.78 -19.93 -23.20
C ALA A 251 25.61 -20.93 -23.07
N MET A 252 24.38 -20.45 -23.17
CA MET A 252 23.18 -21.29 -22.99
C MET A 252 23.18 -22.52 -23.92
N ALA A 253 23.65 -22.36 -25.16
CA ALA A 253 23.72 -23.43 -26.14
C ALA A 253 24.72 -24.54 -25.79
N ASP A 254 25.78 -24.22 -25.03
CA ASP A 254 26.83 -25.16 -24.65
C ASP A 254 26.56 -25.85 -23.30
N LEU A 255 25.50 -25.43 -22.60
CA LEU A 255 25.15 -25.93 -21.28
C LEU A 255 24.98 -27.47 -21.24
N PRO A 256 24.29 -28.13 -22.20
CA PRO A 256 24.19 -29.59 -22.22
C PRO A 256 25.55 -30.28 -22.34
N ALA A 257 26.41 -29.80 -23.25
CA ALA A 257 27.73 -30.40 -23.48
C ALA A 257 28.64 -30.25 -22.26
N LEU A 258 28.61 -29.09 -21.60
CA LEU A 258 29.34 -28.88 -20.36
C LEU A 258 28.83 -29.78 -19.23
N TYR A 259 27.50 -29.87 -19.07
CA TYR A 259 26.88 -30.74 -18.06
C TYR A 259 27.28 -32.20 -18.24
N ASP A 260 27.19 -32.74 -19.46
CA ASP A 260 27.54 -34.13 -19.76
C ASP A 260 29.02 -34.42 -19.48
N ALA A 261 29.91 -33.48 -19.83
CA ALA A 261 31.35 -33.62 -19.58
C ALA A 261 31.67 -33.61 -18.07
N VAL A 262 31.07 -32.69 -17.31
CA VAL A 262 31.24 -32.61 -15.85
C VAL A 262 30.66 -33.84 -15.18
N TRP A 263 29.49 -34.31 -15.63
CA TRP A 263 28.85 -35.52 -15.12
C TRP A 263 29.75 -36.75 -15.33
N ALA A 264 30.20 -36.98 -16.56
CA ALA A 264 31.07 -38.12 -16.91
C ALA A 264 32.37 -38.13 -16.09
N ALA A 265 33.02 -36.97 -15.92
CA ALA A 265 34.22 -36.86 -15.08
C ALA A 265 33.93 -37.09 -13.59
N GLY A 266 32.70 -36.78 -13.14
CA GLY A 266 32.26 -36.94 -11.77
C GLY A 266 31.86 -38.38 -11.38
N GLU A 267 31.58 -39.27 -12.33
CA GLU A 267 31.08 -40.62 -12.05
C GLU A 267 32.03 -41.41 -11.12
N GLY A 268 33.33 -41.34 -11.37
CA GLY A 268 34.35 -42.00 -10.54
C GLY A 268 34.44 -41.45 -9.11
N TYR A 269 33.88 -40.27 -8.86
CA TYR A 269 33.83 -39.61 -7.55
C TYR A 269 32.45 -39.71 -6.89
N GLY A 270 31.50 -40.42 -7.50
CA GLY A 270 30.15 -40.57 -6.98
C GLY A 270 29.33 -39.28 -7.01
N ILE A 271 29.44 -38.53 -8.12
CA ILE A 271 28.65 -37.33 -8.39
C ILE A 271 27.15 -37.62 -8.30
N ALA A 272 26.39 -36.66 -7.77
CA ALA A 272 24.94 -36.70 -7.74
C ALA A 272 24.36 -35.35 -8.14
N ASP A 273 23.21 -35.35 -8.80
CA ASP A 273 22.43 -34.12 -8.89
C ASP A 273 21.75 -33.84 -7.55
N PHE A 274 21.57 -32.56 -7.21
CA PHE A 274 20.80 -32.15 -6.04
C PHE A 274 19.92 -30.96 -6.34
N GLY A 275 18.80 -30.86 -5.62
CA GLY A 275 17.76 -29.85 -5.88
C GLY A 275 17.78 -28.66 -4.91
N LEU A 276 16.83 -27.76 -5.12
CA LEU A 276 16.66 -26.56 -4.28
C LEU A 276 16.37 -26.89 -2.81
N TYR A 277 15.78 -28.04 -2.48
CA TYR A 277 15.59 -28.47 -1.09
C TYR A 277 16.92 -28.75 -0.38
N ALA A 278 17.82 -29.49 -1.03
CA ALA A 278 19.15 -29.72 -0.50
C ALA A 278 19.97 -28.42 -0.44
N MET A 279 19.86 -27.56 -1.46
CA MET A 279 20.48 -26.23 -1.45
C MET A 279 20.01 -25.39 -0.25
N ASN A 280 18.71 -25.37 0.06
CA ASN A 280 18.18 -24.66 1.21
C ASN A 280 18.73 -25.22 2.54
N SER A 281 18.87 -26.53 2.67
CA SER A 281 19.49 -27.12 3.87
C SER A 281 20.96 -26.67 4.01
N LEU A 282 21.76 -26.80 2.95
CA LEU A 282 23.18 -26.49 2.97
C LEU A 282 23.45 -25.00 3.23
N ARG A 283 22.65 -24.09 2.64
CA ARG A 283 22.79 -22.65 2.88
C ARG A 283 22.39 -22.26 4.30
N MET A 284 21.41 -22.94 4.89
CA MET A 284 21.02 -22.75 6.30
C MET A 284 22.18 -23.14 7.22
N GLU A 285 22.81 -24.29 7.01
CA GLU A 285 23.98 -24.72 7.82
C GLU A 285 25.15 -23.73 7.81
N LYS A 286 25.26 -22.91 6.75
CA LYS A 286 26.30 -21.88 6.60
C LYS A 286 25.86 -20.51 7.11
N GLY A 287 24.59 -20.37 7.52
CA GLY A 287 24.02 -19.10 7.93
C GLY A 287 23.93 -18.09 6.79
N TYR A 288 23.74 -18.55 5.55
CA TYR A 288 23.54 -17.67 4.40
C TYR A 288 22.09 -17.19 4.34
N ARG A 289 21.95 -15.86 4.20
CA ARG A 289 20.67 -15.16 4.11
C ARG A 289 20.13 -15.29 2.70
N GLY A 290 18.81 -15.34 2.57
CA GLY A 290 18.11 -15.35 1.29
C GLY A 290 17.46 -14.01 0.98
N TRP A 291 17.66 -13.52 -0.24
CA TRP A 291 16.85 -12.45 -0.80
C TRP A 291 15.38 -12.86 -0.89
N GLY A 292 14.48 -11.97 -0.44
CA GLY A 292 13.05 -12.23 -0.38
C GLY A 292 12.58 -12.96 0.88
N ALA A 293 13.50 -13.45 1.71
CA ALA A 293 13.20 -14.03 3.03
C ALA A 293 13.79 -13.16 4.16
N GLU A 294 15.11 -13.19 4.33
CA GLU A 294 15.81 -12.35 5.32
C GLU A 294 16.05 -10.93 4.77
N LEU A 295 16.38 -10.82 3.49
CA LEU A 295 16.72 -9.54 2.87
C LEU A 295 15.51 -9.02 2.07
N THR A 296 14.72 -8.16 2.71
CA THR A 296 13.50 -7.57 2.14
C THR A 296 13.55 -6.04 2.13
N ASN A 297 12.65 -5.41 1.38
CA ASN A 297 12.53 -3.95 1.33
C ASN A 297 11.91 -3.32 2.59
N GLU A 298 11.60 -4.13 3.59
CA GLU A 298 11.09 -3.68 4.89
C GLU A 298 12.21 -3.47 5.91
N VAL A 299 13.40 -4.05 5.68
CA VAL A 299 14.50 -4.07 6.64
C VAL A 299 15.70 -3.26 6.16
N THR A 300 16.44 -2.70 7.11
CA THR A 300 17.74 -2.05 6.86
C THR A 300 18.89 -3.05 6.92
N MET A 301 20.07 -2.61 6.47
CA MET A 301 21.32 -3.37 6.60
C MET A 301 21.67 -3.68 8.07
N PHE A 302 21.27 -2.84 9.03
CA PHE A 302 21.52 -3.09 10.44
C PHE A 302 20.59 -4.14 11.03
N GLU A 303 19.29 -4.03 10.73
CA GLU A 303 18.30 -5.02 11.16
C GLU A 303 18.67 -6.41 10.62
N ALA A 304 19.13 -6.51 9.37
CA ALA A 304 19.46 -7.77 8.71
C ALA A 304 20.86 -8.38 9.05
N ASP A 305 21.60 -7.83 10.01
CA ASP A 305 23.02 -8.21 10.29
C ASP A 305 23.95 -8.06 9.06
N MET A 306 23.66 -7.08 8.20
CA MET A 306 24.42 -6.79 6.97
C MET A 306 25.24 -5.50 7.05
N ALA A 307 25.28 -4.81 8.20
CA ALA A 307 26.00 -3.54 8.35
C ALA A 307 27.51 -3.62 8.01
N ARG A 308 28.13 -4.81 8.15
CA ARG A 308 29.54 -5.02 7.77
C ARG A 308 29.82 -4.93 6.26
N PHE A 309 28.78 -4.95 5.43
CA PHE A 309 28.90 -5.01 3.97
C PHE A 309 28.84 -3.64 3.30
N TYR A 310 28.14 -2.66 3.88
CA TYR A 310 28.11 -1.33 3.28
C TYR A 310 29.45 -0.63 3.48
N ALA A 311 29.83 0.18 2.51
CA ALA A 311 31.13 0.83 2.48
C ALA A 311 31.03 2.28 2.93
N SER A 312 31.03 2.48 4.25
CA SER A 312 30.95 3.80 4.91
C SER A 312 31.95 4.84 4.37
N ALA A 313 33.14 4.39 3.96
CA ALA A 313 34.19 5.24 3.42
C ALA A 313 34.10 5.53 1.91
N LYS A 314 32.99 5.19 1.23
CA LYS A 314 32.67 5.75 -0.10
C LYS A 314 32.13 7.16 0.09
N ASP A 315 32.35 8.07 -0.85
CA ASP A 315 31.83 9.44 -0.72
C ASP A 315 30.30 9.45 -0.68
N ASP A 316 29.66 8.73 -1.61
CA ASP A 316 28.22 8.53 -1.64
C ASP A 316 27.83 7.16 -2.24
N PHE A 317 26.60 6.74 -1.97
CA PHE A 317 25.87 5.69 -2.69
C PHE A 317 24.36 5.82 -2.43
N VAL A 318 23.51 5.24 -3.28
CA VAL A 318 22.06 5.28 -3.10
C VAL A 318 21.66 4.75 -1.72
N GLY A 319 21.04 5.61 -0.91
CA GLY A 319 20.61 5.26 0.44
C GLY A 319 21.69 5.38 1.53
N LYS A 320 22.89 5.91 1.22
CA LYS A 320 23.97 6.09 2.21
C LYS A 320 23.55 6.94 3.40
N SER A 321 23.06 8.15 3.14
CA SER A 321 22.65 9.07 4.20
C SER A 321 21.61 8.45 5.13
N ALA A 322 20.61 7.76 4.58
CA ALA A 322 19.61 7.06 5.39
C ALA A 322 20.18 5.85 6.12
N THR A 323 21.17 5.15 5.55
CA THR A 323 21.84 4.03 6.22
C THR A 323 22.67 4.53 7.40
N GLU A 324 23.42 5.62 7.25
CA GLU A 324 24.28 6.16 8.31
C GLU A 324 23.51 6.89 9.41
N ASN A 325 22.35 7.48 9.08
CA ASN A 325 21.49 8.19 10.03
C ASN A 325 20.41 7.32 10.67
N ASN A 326 20.21 6.08 10.21
CA ASN A 326 19.24 5.19 10.84
C ASN A 326 19.82 4.66 12.15
N ASP A 327 19.07 4.87 13.25
CA ASP A 327 19.17 3.97 14.39
C ASP A 327 18.89 2.56 13.90
N ALA A 328 19.55 1.56 14.48
CA ALA A 328 19.63 0.23 13.90
C ALA A 328 18.28 -0.52 13.79
N GLY A 329 17.15 0.12 14.12
CA GLY A 329 15.78 -0.35 13.88
C GLY A 329 15.22 -1.12 15.08
N PRO A 330 13.87 -1.27 15.15
CA PRO A 330 13.20 -1.96 16.25
C PRO A 330 13.38 -3.48 16.24
N LEU A 331 14.02 -4.05 15.23
CA LEU A 331 14.20 -5.49 15.08
C LEU A 331 15.65 -5.84 14.71
N ARG A 332 16.06 -7.08 15.01
CA ARG A 332 17.33 -7.68 14.62
C ARG A 332 17.08 -9.08 14.12
N LEU A 333 17.76 -9.41 13.03
CA LEU A 333 17.80 -10.75 12.51
C LEU A 333 18.64 -11.62 13.43
N VAL A 334 18.06 -12.71 13.89
CA VAL A 334 18.72 -13.78 14.63
C VAL A 334 18.78 -15.03 13.78
N TYR A 335 19.80 -15.85 14.03
CA TYR A 335 19.97 -17.18 13.48
C TYR A 335 20.03 -18.16 14.65
N PHE A 336 19.18 -19.18 14.65
CA PHE A 336 18.96 -20.04 15.81
C PHE A 336 18.64 -21.48 15.41
N GLU A 337 18.79 -22.38 16.37
CA GLU A 337 18.31 -23.76 16.28
C GLU A 337 17.07 -23.96 17.16
N VAL A 338 16.21 -24.89 16.75
CA VAL A 338 15.01 -25.28 17.49
C VAL A 338 15.03 -26.78 17.73
N GLU A 339 14.65 -27.19 18.94
CA GLU A 339 14.31 -28.58 19.23
C GLU A 339 12.99 -28.94 18.51
N ALA A 340 13.09 -29.62 17.37
CA ALA A 340 11.95 -30.05 16.57
C ALA A 340 11.91 -31.58 16.47
N GLU A 341 10.76 -32.17 16.80
CA GLU A 341 10.53 -33.61 16.60
C GLU A 341 10.46 -33.94 15.11
N ASP A 342 9.47 -33.35 14.41
CA ASP A 342 9.23 -33.54 12.98
C ASP A 342 8.64 -32.31 12.27
N ALA A 343 8.62 -31.14 12.93
CA ALA A 343 8.10 -29.89 12.38
C ALA A 343 9.19 -28.81 12.43
N ASP A 344 9.95 -28.72 11.34
CA ASP A 344 11.08 -27.79 11.21
C ASP A 344 10.60 -26.36 10.90
N VAL A 345 11.42 -25.36 11.21
CA VAL A 345 11.15 -23.96 10.87
C VAL A 345 11.08 -23.80 9.35
N ARG A 346 10.10 -23.04 8.83
CA ARG A 346 9.97 -22.77 7.39
C ARG A 346 10.01 -21.29 7.03
N GLY A 347 9.50 -20.41 7.90
CA GLY A 347 9.29 -18.99 7.67
C GLY A 347 7.83 -18.57 7.90
N GLY A 348 7.63 -17.42 8.53
CA GLY A 348 6.31 -16.87 8.88
C GLY A 348 5.74 -17.39 10.20
N GLU A 349 6.38 -18.38 10.84
CA GLU A 349 6.00 -18.80 12.19
C GLU A 349 6.36 -17.74 13.24
N PRO A 350 5.51 -17.50 14.26
CA PRO A 350 5.82 -16.58 15.36
C PRO A 350 6.93 -17.14 16.28
N ILE A 351 7.78 -16.26 16.77
CA ILE A 351 8.80 -16.57 17.79
C ILE A 351 8.26 -16.18 19.16
N PHE A 352 8.23 -17.13 20.08
CA PHE A 352 7.74 -16.93 21.45
C PHE A 352 8.87 -17.01 22.48
N LEU A 353 8.83 -16.13 23.48
CA LEU A 353 9.58 -16.26 24.73
C LEU A 353 8.56 -16.41 25.87
N GLY A 354 8.42 -17.62 26.41
CA GLY A 354 7.28 -17.96 27.26
C GLY A 354 5.95 -17.87 26.50
N ASP A 355 5.01 -17.06 26.99
CA ASP A 355 3.72 -16.82 26.34
C ASP A 355 3.69 -15.55 25.46
N GLU A 356 4.81 -14.80 25.41
CA GLU A 356 4.92 -13.56 24.65
C GLU A 356 5.46 -13.81 23.24
N CYS A 357 4.73 -13.34 22.21
CA CYS A 357 5.22 -13.36 20.83
C CYS A 357 6.19 -12.20 20.64
N VAL A 358 7.48 -12.50 20.57
CA VAL A 358 8.57 -11.52 20.47
C VAL A 358 9.07 -11.33 19.05
N GLY A 359 8.64 -12.14 18.09
CA GLY A 359 9.15 -12.00 16.72
C GLY A 359 8.48 -12.90 15.72
N VAL A 360 9.08 -12.98 14.53
CA VAL A 360 8.62 -13.83 13.43
C VAL A 360 9.81 -14.42 12.70
N THR A 361 9.71 -15.69 12.31
CA THR A 361 10.72 -16.36 11.49
C THR A 361 10.61 -15.90 10.04
N THR A 362 11.73 -15.85 9.33
CA THR A 362 11.80 -15.46 7.92
C THR A 362 11.95 -16.65 7.00
N SER A 363 12.89 -17.54 7.31
CA SER A 363 13.04 -18.83 6.66
C SER A 363 13.65 -19.85 7.60
N GLY A 364 13.54 -21.13 7.24
CA GLY A 364 14.17 -22.21 7.98
C GLY A 364 14.44 -23.46 7.14
N GLY A 365 14.97 -24.47 7.80
CA GLY A 365 15.17 -25.79 7.23
C GLY A 365 15.92 -26.72 8.17
N TYR A 366 15.81 -28.02 7.94
CA TYR A 366 16.61 -28.99 8.66
C TYR A 366 18.01 -29.06 8.07
N GLY A 367 19.04 -28.85 8.90
CA GLY A 367 20.43 -29.08 8.56
C GLY A 367 20.79 -30.53 8.78
N TYR A 368 20.95 -31.31 7.70
CA TYR A 368 21.19 -32.75 7.78
C TYR A 368 22.58 -33.12 8.28
N ALA A 369 23.60 -32.27 8.10
CA ALA A 369 24.94 -32.52 8.61
C ALA A 369 25.07 -32.13 10.09
N VAL A 370 24.29 -31.14 10.54
CA VAL A 370 24.27 -30.69 11.94
C VAL A 370 23.16 -31.32 12.78
N GLU A 371 22.26 -32.07 12.14
CA GLU A 371 21.10 -32.76 12.70
C GLU A 371 20.15 -31.85 13.51
N LYS A 372 19.91 -30.63 13.00
CA LYS A 372 19.15 -29.58 13.71
C LYS A 372 18.14 -28.90 12.80
N SER A 373 16.99 -28.52 13.36
CA SER A 373 16.10 -27.55 12.74
C SER A 373 16.68 -26.15 12.93
N LEU A 374 17.02 -25.48 11.83
CA LEU A 374 17.65 -24.16 11.82
C LEU A 374 16.65 -23.12 11.32
N GLY A 375 16.73 -21.91 11.86
CA GLY A 375 15.83 -20.81 11.52
C GLY A 375 16.50 -19.45 11.53
N PHE A 376 16.00 -18.57 10.68
CA PHE A 376 16.20 -17.13 10.75
C PHE A 376 14.92 -16.46 11.23
N GLY A 377 15.04 -15.32 11.91
CA GLY A 377 13.87 -14.52 12.29
C GLY A 377 14.22 -13.16 12.85
N TYR A 378 13.24 -12.27 12.89
CA TYR A 378 13.39 -10.92 13.42
C TYR A 378 12.78 -10.83 14.83
N VAL A 379 13.58 -10.32 15.77
CA VAL A 379 13.20 -10.08 17.19
C VAL A 379 13.67 -8.69 17.64
N PRO A 380 13.12 -8.11 18.71
CA PRO A 380 13.65 -6.89 19.31
C PRO A 380 15.15 -7.00 19.67
N PRO A 381 15.94 -5.90 19.56
CA PRO A 381 17.38 -5.91 19.82
C PRO A 381 17.79 -6.52 21.15
N GLU A 382 17.00 -6.30 22.21
CA GLU A 382 17.23 -6.84 23.55
C GLU A 382 17.12 -8.38 23.62
N GLN A 383 16.45 -9.02 22.65
CA GLN A 383 16.32 -10.47 22.53
C GLN A 383 17.31 -11.07 21.52
N ALA A 384 18.11 -10.25 20.85
CA ALA A 384 18.98 -10.69 19.75
C ALA A 384 20.33 -11.27 20.21
N GLU A 385 20.66 -11.13 21.50
CA GLU A 385 21.91 -11.64 22.07
C GLU A 385 21.93 -13.18 22.13
N PRO A 386 23.02 -13.84 21.71
CA PRO A 386 23.13 -15.30 21.78
C PRO A 386 22.87 -15.84 23.21
N GLY A 387 21.94 -16.79 23.33
CA GLY A 387 21.60 -17.42 24.61
C GLY A 387 20.46 -16.75 25.40
N SER A 388 19.79 -15.74 24.84
CA SER A 388 18.59 -15.10 25.39
C SER A 388 17.32 -15.98 25.40
N GLY A 389 17.32 -17.09 24.64
CA GLY A 389 16.16 -17.98 24.48
C GLY A 389 16.01 -19.03 25.60
N ASP A 390 14.79 -19.20 26.10
CA ASP A 390 14.44 -20.27 27.04
C ASP A 390 14.31 -21.62 26.29
N ARG A 391 14.93 -22.69 26.81
CA ARG A 391 15.14 -23.97 26.07
C ARG A 391 13.88 -24.78 25.79
N HIS A 392 12.69 -24.32 26.19
CA HIS A 392 11.47 -25.10 26.07
C HIS A 392 10.27 -24.25 25.65
N ARG A 393 9.60 -24.73 24.58
CA ARG A 393 8.24 -24.40 24.08
C ARG A 393 8.15 -23.38 22.94
N LEU A 394 8.07 -23.90 21.71
CA LEU A 394 7.27 -23.30 20.64
C LEU A 394 5.88 -23.94 20.65
N ALA A 395 4.84 -23.09 20.56
CA ALA A 395 3.39 -23.37 20.49
C ALA A 395 2.59 -23.50 21.80
N ARG A 396 1.85 -22.41 22.14
CA ARG A 396 0.44 -22.40 22.60
C ARG A 396 -0.14 -20.96 22.57
N ARG A 397 -1.41 -20.79 22.17
CA ARG A 397 -2.18 -19.52 22.07
C ARG A 397 -3.02 -19.24 23.33
N THR A 398 -3.08 -17.99 23.85
CA THR A 398 -4.26 -17.17 24.33
C THR A 398 -3.84 -15.86 25.11
N PRO A 399 -4.71 -14.83 25.41
CA PRO A 399 -4.41 -13.40 25.14
C PRO A 399 -4.30 -12.34 26.28
N SER A 400 -3.60 -11.23 25.94
CA SER A 400 -3.76 -9.77 26.26
C SER A 400 -3.41 -9.15 27.63
N ARG A 401 -2.73 -7.97 27.63
CA ARG A 401 -3.18 -6.65 28.17
C ARG A 401 -2.20 -5.47 27.95
N HIS A 402 -2.75 -4.25 27.87
CA HIS A 402 -2.15 -2.94 27.51
C HIS A 402 -1.57 -2.11 28.69
N GLY A 403 -0.73 -1.10 28.40
CA GLY A 403 -0.45 0.07 29.25
C GLY A 403 0.44 1.18 28.60
N PRO A 404 0.12 2.50 28.65
CA PRO A 404 0.75 3.56 27.83
C PRO A 404 1.53 4.66 28.62
N GLY A 405 2.29 5.51 27.91
CA GLY A 405 2.88 6.75 28.46
C GLY A 405 3.30 7.79 27.39
N ARG A 406 2.80 9.03 27.52
CA ARG A 406 3.04 10.24 26.69
C ARG A 406 4.06 11.19 27.34
N THR A 407 4.64 12.13 26.58
CA THR A 407 4.60 13.62 26.85
C THR A 407 5.26 14.49 25.75
N HIS A 408 4.79 15.76 25.68
CA HIS A 408 4.93 16.79 24.64
C HIS A 408 6.07 17.81 24.86
N LEU A 409 6.44 18.55 23.79
CA LEU A 409 7.03 19.91 23.85
C LEU A 409 6.47 20.82 22.71
N ARG A 410 6.24 22.11 23.00
CA ARG A 410 5.76 23.19 22.09
C ARG A 410 6.90 24.17 21.75
N PRO A 411 6.81 24.95 20.65
CA PRO A 411 7.27 26.35 20.67
C PRO A 411 6.36 27.36 19.94
N GLY A 412 6.51 28.65 20.28
CA GLY A 412 5.60 29.76 19.96
C GLY A 412 5.83 30.53 18.65
N GLN A 413 4.83 31.37 18.32
CA GLN A 413 4.66 32.16 17.09
C GLN A 413 5.25 33.58 17.17
N ARG A 414 5.55 34.16 15.98
CA ARG A 414 5.48 35.61 15.67
C ARG A 414 4.81 35.79 14.31
N ALA A 415 3.93 36.79 14.18
CA ALA A 415 3.15 37.10 12.97
C ALA A 415 3.58 38.43 12.32
N VAL A 416 3.44 38.55 10.98
CA VAL A 416 3.49 39.81 10.21
C VAL A 416 2.45 39.75 9.08
N GLY A 417 1.71 40.85 8.86
CA GLY A 417 0.57 40.97 7.94
C GLY A 417 0.89 41.18 6.45
N GLN A 418 -0.08 40.89 5.58
CA GLN A 418 0.01 40.83 4.11
C GLN A 418 -0.54 42.09 3.38
N LEU A 419 0.15 42.51 2.31
CA LEU A 419 -0.39 43.24 1.15
C LEU A 419 -1.01 42.25 0.13
N MET A 420 -2.03 42.67 -0.63
CA MET A 420 -2.64 41.84 -1.70
C MET A 420 -1.63 41.56 -2.83
N ALA A 421 -1.40 40.27 -3.12
CA ALA A 421 -0.42 39.80 -4.10
C ALA A 421 -1.08 39.57 -5.48
N ALA A 422 -0.35 39.85 -6.57
CA ALA A 422 -0.76 39.50 -7.93
C ALA A 422 -0.73 37.97 -8.15
N LEU A 423 -1.53 37.47 -9.11
CA LEU A 423 -1.49 36.07 -9.53
C LEU A 423 -0.08 35.70 -10.04
N PRO A 424 0.49 34.57 -9.61
CA PRO A 424 1.76 34.09 -10.14
C PRO A 424 1.63 33.57 -11.57
N ASP A 425 2.73 33.62 -12.32
CA ASP A 425 2.89 32.94 -13.61
C ASP A 425 3.23 31.44 -13.45
N ARG A 426 3.76 31.04 -12.29
CA ARG A 426 4.08 29.64 -11.94
C ARG A 426 3.91 29.33 -10.45
N CYS A 427 3.59 28.07 -10.16
CA CYS A 427 3.56 27.53 -8.80
C CYS A 427 3.78 26.01 -8.81
N GLU A 428 3.91 25.37 -7.64
CA GLU A 428 4.08 23.91 -7.60
C GLU A 428 2.73 23.19 -7.75
N VAL A 429 1.73 23.62 -6.98
CA VAL A 429 0.39 23.01 -6.95
C VAL A 429 -0.67 24.10 -7.09
N VAL A 430 -1.61 23.88 -8.00
CA VAL A 430 -2.88 24.64 -8.07
C VAL A 430 -4.00 23.79 -7.47
N VAL A 431 -4.73 24.33 -6.50
CA VAL A 431 -5.97 23.75 -5.97
C VAL A 431 -7.15 24.52 -6.54
N VAL A 432 -8.08 23.82 -7.20
CA VAL A 432 -9.25 24.44 -7.86
C VAL A 432 -10.49 24.24 -7.00
N GLY A 433 -10.96 25.30 -6.36
CA GLY A 433 -12.16 25.31 -5.51
C GLY A 433 -11.86 25.71 -4.06
N GLY A 434 -12.54 26.73 -3.57
CA GLY A 434 -12.43 27.33 -2.24
C GLY A 434 -13.50 26.85 -1.24
N GLY A 435 -14.08 25.68 -1.48
CA GLY A 435 -14.84 24.97 -0.45
C GLY A 435 -13.94 24.35 0.62
N VAL A 436 -14.54 23.78 1.67
CA VAL A 436 -13.78 23.24 2.82
C VAL A 436 -12.72 22.20 2.42
N ILE A 437 -12.99 21.40 1.38
CA ILE A 437 -12.04 20.39 0.88
C ILE A 437 -10.82 21.04 0.25
N GLY A 438 -11.00 21.95 -0.71
CA GLY A 438 -9.88 22.60 -1.38
C GLY A 438 -9.05 23.44 -0.43
N VAL A 439 -9.69 24.16 0.50
CA VAL A 439 -8.97 24.90 1.54
C VAL A 439 -8.22 23.95 2.48
N SER A 440 -8.79 22.79 2.82
CA SER A 440 -8.09 21.79 3.60
C SER A 440 -6.89 21.18 2.86
N VAL A 441 -7.01 20.91 1.56
CA VAL A 441 -5.87 20.48 0.72
C VAL A 441 -4.78 21.55 0.73
N ALA A 442 -5.12 22.82 0.52
CA ALA A 442 -4.14 23.91 0.55
C ALA A 442 -3.45 24.05 1.92
N TYR A 443 -4.21 23.92 3.02
CA TYR A 443 -3.67 23.90 4.38
C TYR A 443 -2.62 22.79 4.56
N HIS A 444 -2.96 21.56 4.17
CA HIS A 444 -2.08 20.41 4.40
C HIS A 444 -0.90 20.36 3.44
N LEU A 445 -1.04 20.86 2.20
CA LEU A 445 0.10 21.01 1.27
C LEU A 445 1.14 21.96 1.88
N ALA A 446 0.69 23.12 2.39
CA ALA A 446 1.57 24.08 3.04
C ALA A 446 2.16 23.54 4.35
N GLU A 447 1.39 22.79 5.14
CA GLU A 447 1.87 22.10 6.33
C GLU A 447 2.93 21.03 6.01
N ALA A 448 2.75 20.30 4.91
CA ALA A 448 3.70 19.29 4.44
C ALA A 448 5.00 19.91 3.87
N GLY A 449 5.12 21.24 3.84
CA GLY A 449 6.30 21.96 3.37
C GLY A 449 6.36 22.17 1.86
N ILE A 450 5.30 21.82 1.12
CA ILE A 450 5.22 22.07 -0.33
C ILE A 450 5.14 23.58 -0.53
N GLN A 451 6.14 24.12 -1.24
CA GLN A 451 6.24 25.55 -1.53
C GLN A 451 5.30 25.92 -2.69
N ASP A 452 4.97 27.20 -2.83
CA ASP A 452 4.18 27.72 -3.95
C ASP A 452 2.84 26.99 -4.18
N VAL A 453 2.02 26.89 -3.13
CA VAL A 453 0.63 26.42 -3.21
C VAL A 453 -0.30 27.58 -3.54
N VAL A 454 -1.10 27.42 -4.59
CA VAL A 454 -2.09 28.42 -5.05
C VAL A 454 -3.48 27.79 -5.04
N LEU A 455 -4.43 28.39 -4.31
CA LEU A 455 -5.86 28.04 -4.39
C LEU A 455 -6.60 29.10 -5.21
N LEU A 456 -7.40 28.64 -6.18
CA LEU A 456 -8.25 29.48 -7.00
C LEU A 456 -9.72 29.15 -6.73
N GLU A 457 -10.51 30.17 -6.40
CA GLU A 457 -11.94 30.09 -6.17
C GLU A 457 -12.67 31.03 -7.12
N ARG A 458 -13.68 30.51 -7.83
CA ARG A 458 -14.43 31.24 -8.88
C ARG A 458 -15.20 32.45 -8.37
N LYS A 459 -15.63 32.43 -7.11
CA LYS A 459 -16.37 33.49 -6.43
C LYS A 459 -15.74 33.67 -5.05
N GLU A 460 -16.49 33.52 -3.97
CA GLU A 460 -15.98 33.59 -2.62
C GLU A 460 -15.71 32.20 -2.02
N LEU A 461 -14.85 32.14 -1.00
CA LEU A 461 -14.68 30.91 -0.23
C LEU A 461 -16.04 30.43 0.30
N THR A 462 -16.23 29.13 0.32
CA THR A 462 -17.46 28.45 0.78
C THR A 462 -18.71 28.59 -0.10
N SER A 463 -18.68 29.41 -1.14
CA SER A 463 -19.84 29.80 -1.97
C SER A 463 -20.56 28.66 -2.72
N GLY A 464 -19.97 27.46 -2.78
CA GLY A 464 -20.62 26.23 -3.25
C GLY A 464 -21.49 25.56 -2.19
N THR A 465 -21.31 24.25 -1.96
CA THR A 465 -22.09 23.50 -0.94
C THR A 465 -21.68 23.79 0.50
N THR A 466 -20.46 24.30 0.73
CA THR A 466 -19.88 24.39 2.08
C THR A 466 -20.68 25.31 3.01
N TRP A 467 -21.15 26.46 2.54
CA TRP A 467 -21.78 27.47 3.41
C TRP A 467 -23.10 27.00 4.05
N HIS A 468 -23.86 26.14 3.37
CA HIS A 468 -25.15 25.63 3.83
C HIS A 468 -25.08 24.21 4.39
N ALA A 469 -23.88 23.64 4.54
CA ALA A 469 -23.73 22.32 5.13
C ALA A 469 -24.26 22.32 6.57
N ALA A 470 -25.07 21.32 6.91
CA ALA A 470 -25.61 21.18 8.27
C ALA A 470 -24.52 21.01 9.33
N GLY A 471 -23.30 20.62 8.96
CA GLY A 471 -22.14 20.72 9.83
C GLY A 471 -21.96 19.59 10.84
N LEU A 472 -22.57 18.43 10.59
CA LEU A 472 -22.40 17.25 11.45
C LEU A 472 -20.98 16.68 11.31
N VAL A 473 -20.38 16.30 12.43
CA VAL A 473 -19.02 15.74 12.53
C VAL A 473 -19.05 14.38 13.22
N GLY A 474 -19.26 13.33 12.43
CA GLY A 474 -19.21 11.93 12.86
C GLY A 474 -17.90 11.24 12.47
N GLN A 475 -17.36 10.40 13.36
CA GLN A 475 -16.05 9.77 13.17
C GLN A 475 -16.10 8.36 12.59
N LEU A 476 -17.13 7.57 12.89
CA LEU A 476 -17.21 6.18 12.42
C LEU A 476 -17.39 6.11 10.89
N ARG A 477 -16.60 5.26 10.22
CA ARG A 477 -16.71 4.93 8.80
C ARG A 477 -16.67 3.43 8.58
N THR A 478 -16.88 3.01 7.34
CA THR A 478 -16.92 1.61 6.89
C THR A 478 -15.60 0.86 7.07
N SER A 479 -14.48 1.55 7.11
CA SER A 479 -13.15 0.98 7.32
C SER A 479 -12.38 1.66 8.44
N ILE A 480 -11.33 0.97 8.93
CA ILE A 480 -10.45 1.50 9.96
C ILE A 480 -9.72 2.76 9.47
N ASN A 481 -9.20 2.76 8.25
CA ASN A 481 -8.43 3.88 7.68
C ASN A 481 -9.32 5.12 7.58
N MET A 482 -10.52 4.97 7.02
CA MET A 482 -11.48 6.07 6.90
C MET A 482 -11.92 6.60 8.26
N THR A 483 -12.06 5.71 9.25
CA THR A 483 -12.37 6.10 10.63
C THR A 483 -11.22 6.90 11.24
N GLN A 484 -9.96 6.48 11.05
CA GLN A 484 -8.81 7.25 11.53
C GLN A 484 -8.70 8.62 10.85
N LEU A 485 -9.01 8.74 9.57
CA LEU A 485 -9.03 10.01 8.86
C LEU A 485 -10.12 10.96 9.37
N ALA A 486 -11.33 10.45 9.64
CA ALA A 486 -12.40 11.24 10.23
C ALA A 486 -12.08 11.65 11.69
N ARG A 487 -11.41 10.78 12.46
CA ARG A 487 -10.87 11.12 13.78
C ARG A 487 -9.85 12.25 13.69
N TYR A 488 -8.93 12.17 12.74
CA TYR A 488 -7.97 13.24 12.48
C TYR A 488 -8.68 14.57 12.17
N THR A 489 -9.70 14.58 11.32
CA THR A 489 -10.50 15.79 11.03
C THR A 489 -11.08 16.39 12.31
N SER A 490 -11.70 15.57 13.17
CA SER A 490 -12.24 16.05 14.45
C SER A 490 -11.16 16.60 15.39
N GLN A 491 -9.97 15.99 15.41
CA GLN A 491 -8.84 16.46 16.22
C GLN A 491 -8.28 17.80 15.68
N LEU A 492 -8.14 17.91 14.36
CA LEU A 492 -7.74 19.14 13.69
C LEU A 492 -8.67 20.29 14.07
N TYR A 493 -9.99 20.08 14.00
CA TYR A 493 -10.97 21.11 14.29
C TYR A 493 -10.91 21.65 15.72
N ARG A 494 -10.54 20.81 16.69
CA ARG A 494 -10.30 21.25 18.08
C ARG A 494 -9.07 22.15 18.22
N GLY A 495 -8.04 21.91 17.41
CA GLY A 495 -6.78 22.64 17.46
C GLY A 495 -6.76 23.93 16.63
N LEU A 496 -7.62 24.03 15.60
CA LEU A 496 -7.59 25.13 14.64
C LEU A 496 -7.77 26.51 15.28
N GLU A 497 -8.62 26.64 16.30
CA GLU A 497 -8.81 27.93 16.97
C GLU A 497 -7.57 28.35 17.78
N GLU A 498 -6.94 27.41 18.49
CA GLU A 498 -5.68 27.66 19.20
C GLU A 498 -4.56 28.04 18.22
N GLU A 499 -4.52 27.38 17.06
CA GLU A 499 -3.50 27.60 16.05
C GLU A 499 -3.67 28.94 15.32
N THR A 500 -4.89 29.26 14.92
CA THR A 500 -5.17 30.34 13.97
C THR A 500 -5.80 31.56 14.62
N GLY A 501 -6.33 31.44 15.84
CA GLY A 501 -7.14 32.47 16.49
C GLY A 501 -8.47 32.75 15.78
N GLN A 502 -8.90 31.89 14.85
CA GLN A 502 -10.21 31.95 14.20
C GLN A 502 -11.13 30.93 14.87
N ALA A 503 -12.26 31.38 15.39
CA ALA A 503 -13.27 30.50 15.96
C ALA A 503 -13.76 29.51 14.90
N THR A 504 -14.01 28.27 15.32
CA THR A 504 -14.40 27.16 14.42
C THR A 504 -15.87 26.77 14.53
N GLY A 505 -16.54 27.20 15.61
CA GLY A 505 -17.88 26.73 15.96
C GLY A 505 -17.94 25.22 16.26
N TYR A 506 -16.81 24.52 16.37
CA TYR A 506 -16.78 23.09 16.64
C TYR A 506 -17.17 22.80 18.09
N ARG A 507 -18.17 21.92 18.28
CA ARG A 507 -18.61 21.43 19.57
C ARG A 507 -18.68 19.91 19.56
N GLN A 508 -18.04 19.29 20.54
CA GLN A 508 -18.07 17.85 20.75
C GLN A 508 -19.19 17.47 21.72
N CYS A 509 -20.45 17.56 21.28
CA CYS A 509 -21.62 17.15 22.08
C CYS A 509 -21.95 15.65 21.99
N GLY A 510 -21.20 14.88 21.21
CA GLY A 510 -21.49 13.49 20.89
C GLY A 510 -22.56 13.33 19.80
N SER A 511 -22.85 12.08 19.44
CA SER A 511 -23.95 11.73 18.55
C SER A 511 -24.73 10.52 19.07
N ILE A 512 -26.05 10.51 18.85
CA ILE A 512 -26.93 9.37 19.11
C ILE A 512 -27.54 8.93 17.78
N SER A 513 -27.43 7.64 17.48
CA SER A 513 -28.19 7.00 16.40
C SER A 513 -29.18 6.02 17.00
N ILE A 514 -30.45 6.14 16.64
CA ILE A 514 -31.55 5.33 17.20
C ILE A 514 -32.06 4.30 16.19
N ALA A 515 -32.78 3.31 16.69
CA ALA A 515 -33.43 2.27 15.90
C ALA A 515 -34.91 2.14 16.28
N ALA A 516 -35.80 2.37 15.31
CA ALA A 516 -37.24 2.14 15.41
C ALA A 516 -37.63 0.74 14.88
N THR A 517 -36.68 -0.01 14.32
CA THR A 517 -36.87 -1.40 13.89
C THR A 517 -35.85 -2.35 14.54
N ALA A 518 -36.19 -3.64 14.62
CA ALA A 518 -35.31 -4.65 15.17
C ALA A 518 -34.06 -4.85 14.30
N GLU A 519 -34.24 -4.82 12.98
CA GLU A 519 -33.19 -4.94 11.96
C GLU A 519 -32.21 -3.77 12.04
N ARG A 520 -32.71 -2.53 12.19
CA ARG A 520 -31.85 -1.36 12.42
C ARG A 520 -31.06 -1.50 13.71
N PHE A 521 -31.69 -1.98 14.78
CA PHE A 521 -30.97 -2.14 16.04
C PHE A 521 -29.86 -3.19 15.94
N GLU A 522 -30.05 -4.24 15.14
CA GLU A 522 -28.99 -5.19 14.79
C GLU A 522 -27.84 -4.52 14.04
N GLU A 523 -28.13 -3.72 13.02
CA GLU A 523 -27.13 -2.95 12.28
C GLU A 523 -26.34 -2.02 13.21
N LEU A 524 -27.01 -1.27 14.10
CA LEU A 524 -26.33 -0.39 15.06
C LEU A 524 -25.44 -1.15 16.04
N LYS A 525 -25.84 -2.36 16.48
CA LYS A 525 -24.99 -3.23 17.31
C LYS A 525 -23.73 -3.69 16.56
N ARG A 526 -23.84 -3.96 15.25
CA ARG A 526 -22.69 -4.26 14.39
C ARG A 526 -21.77 -3.04 14.26
N SER A 527 -22.34 -1.87 14.00
CA SER A 527 -21.61 -0.59 13.94
C SER A 527 -20.89 -0.27 15.26
N ALA A 528 -21.52 -0.51 16.42
CA ALA A 528 -20.88 -0.36 17.72
C ALA A 528 -19.71 -1.34 17.90
N SER A 529 -19.85 -2.58 17.44
CA SER A 529 -18.76 -3.56 17.51
C SER A 529 -17.58 -3.12 16.64
N MET A 530 -17.85 -2.64 15.43
CA MET A 530 -16.85 -2.09 14.51
C MET A 530 -16.16 -0.85 15.10
N ALA A 531 -16.92 0.09 15.66
CA ALA A 531 -16.37 1.29 16.31
C ALA A 531 -15.39 0.95 17.43
N ARG A 532 -15.71 -0.05 18.28
CA ARG A 532 -14.79 -0.51 19.34
C ARG A 532 -13.48 -1.05 18.75
N VAL A 533 -13.55 -1.85 17.69
CA VAL A 533 -12.38 -2.38 16.99
C VAL A 533 -11.53 -1.27 16.39
N PHE A 534 -12.16 -0.22 15.85
CA PHE A 534 -11.47 0.94 15.27
C PHE A 534 -10.96 1.94 16.33
N GLY A 535 -11.16 1.65 17.62
CA GLY A 535 -10.66 2.47 18.73
C GLY A 535 -11.51 3.70 19.04
N LEU A 536 -12.80 3.67 18.71
CA LEU A 536 -13.78 4.69 19.12
C LEU A 536 -14.54 4.25 20.38
N GLU A 537 -14.75 5.20 21.30
CA GLU A 537 -15.70 5.00 22.39
C GLU A 537 -17.12 4.97 21.82
N VAL A 538 -17.86 3.92 22.13
CA VAL A 538 -19.27 3.77 21.76
C VAL A 538 -20.04 3.04 22.86
N LYS A 539 -21.21 3.57 23.18
CA LYS A 539 -22.14 2.98 24.16
C LYS A 539 -23.40 2.52 23.44
N LEU A 540 -23.82 1.29 23.72
CA LEU A 540 -25.18 0.87 23.38
C LEU A 540 -26.09 1.50 24.42
N LEU A 541 -27.18 2.11 23.97
CA LEU A 541 -28.18 2.73 24.83
C LEU A 541 -29.47 1.92 24.80
N SER A 542 -30.03 1.69 25.98
CA SER A 542 -31.42 1.33 26.15
C SER A 542 -32.34 2.51 25.85
N VAL A 543 -33.62 2.23 25.65
CA VAL A 543 -34.65 3.25 25.40
C VAL A 543 -34.71 4.29 26.53
N GLY A 544 -34.59 3.85 27.79
CA GLY A 544 -34.58 4.76 28.95
C GLY A 544 -33.36 5.68 28.97
N GLU A 545 -32.17 5.18 28.63
CA GLU A 545 -30.95 6.00 28.54
C GLU A 545 -31.01 6.99 27.37
N ILE A 546 -31.71 6.66 26.28
CA ILE A 546 -31.98 7.59 25.17
C ILE A 546 -32.87 8.74 25.66
N ALA A 547 -33.97 8.43 26.36
CA ALA A 547 -34.88 9.44 26.89
C ALA A 547 -34.19 10.37 27.92
N GLU A 548 -33.29 9.83 28.74
CA GLU A 548 -32.50 10.62 29.68
C GLU A 548 -31.52 11.57 28.96
N LYS A 549 -30.83 11.08 27.91
CA LYS A 549 -29.83 11.87 27.19
C LYS A 549 -30.41 12.87 26.21
N TYR A 550 -31.59 12.59 25.66
CA TYR A 550 -32.26 13.45 24.68
C TYR A 550 -33.72 13.66 25.08
N PRO A 551 -34.03 14.52 26.06
CA PRO A 551 -35.37 14.62 26.65
C PRO A 551 -36.50 15.02 25.69
N LEU A 552 -36.16 15.59 24.53
CA LEU A 552 -37.13 16.02 23.51
C LEU A 552 -37.67 14.86 22.66
N ILE A 553 -37.07 13.67 22.77
CA ILE A 553 -37.31 12.55 21.87
C ILE A 553 -38.52 11.72 22.33
N GLN A 554 -39.37 11.37 21.37
CA GLN A 554 -40.36 10.31 21.53
C GLN A 554 -39.65 8.95 21.46
N THR A 555 -39.89 8.04 22.41
CA THR A 555 -39.18 6.75 22.50
C THR A 555 -40.04 5.47 22.47
N GLU A 556 -41.36 5.58 22.36
CA GLU A 556 -42.32 4.46 22.43
C GLU A 556 -42.06 3.36 21.40
N ASP A 557 -41.62 3.72 20.20
CA ASP A 557 -41.36 2.78 19.10
C ASP A 557 -39.89 2.35 18.98
N LEU A 558 -39.02 2.78 19.91
CA LEU A 558 -37.59 2.51 19.83
C LEU A 558 -37.21 1.15 20.42
N PHE A 559 -36.28 0.48 19.76
CA PHE A 559 -35.61 -0.72 20.26
C PHE A 559 -34.34 -0.41 21.06
N GLY A 560 -33.72 0.74 20.79
CA GLY A 560 -32.46 1.17 21.39
C GLY A 560 -31.64 2.02 20.44
N GLY A 561 -30.35 2.20 20.74
CA GLY A 561 -29.47 3.02 19.91
C GLY A 561 -28.01 2.91 20.31
N ILE A 562 -27.18 3.73 19.67
CA ILE A 562 -25.75 3.87 19.99
C ILE A 562 -25.40 5.33 20.22
N HIS A 563 -24.46 5.58 21.13
CA HIS A 563 -23.93 6.89 21.43
C HIS A 563 -22.42 6.91 21.25
N ILE A 564 -21.92 7.86 20.46
CA ILE A 564 -20.49 8.10 20.21
C ILE A 564 -20.13 9.47 20.80
N PRO A 565 -19.50 9.53 22.00
CA PRO A 565 -19.22 10.79 22.68
C PRO A 565 -18.21 11.69 21.96
N SER A 566 -17.40 11.14 21.06
CA SER A 566 -16.36 11.87 20.34
C SER A 566 -16.88 12.66 19.13
N ASP A 567 -18.11 12.39 18.70
CA ASP A 567 -18.77 13.09 17.61
C ASP A 567 -19.25 14.50 18.03
N GLY A 568 -19.79 15.26 17.08
CA GLY A 568 -20.41 16.56 17.36
C GLY A 568 -20.82 17.29 16.10
N TYR A 569 -20.73 18.62 16.13
CA TYR A 569 -21.03 19.49 14.99
C TYR A 569 -20.06 20.68 14.92
N ALA A 570 -19.99 21.35 13.77
CA ALA A 570 -19.23 22.58 13.55
C ALA A 570 -19.97 23.54 12.62
N ASN A 571 -19.51 24.79 12.60
CA ASN A 571 -19.90 25.73 11.56
C ASN A 571 -18.95 25.57 10.36
N ALA A 572 -19.50 25.22 9.20
CA ALA A 572 -18.70 24.91 8.01
C ALA A 572 -17.95 26.14 7.46
N VAL A 573 -18.54 27.33 7.56
CA VAL A 573 -17.90 28.58 7.12
C VAL A 573 -16.71 28.89 8.02
N ASP A 574 -16.92 28.88 9.33
CA ASP A 574 -15.89 29.17 10.34
C ASP A 574 -14.69 28.22 10.24
N ILE A 575 -14.95 26.91 10.11
CA ILE A 575 -13.91 25.89 9.87
C ILE A 575 -13.11 26.21 8.60
N THR A 576 -13.80 26.57 7.51
CA THR A 576 -13.13 26.85 6.24
C THR A 576 -12.28 28.12 6.36
N GLN A 577 -12.76 29.15 7.05
CA GLN A 577 -11.98 30.37 7.29
C GLN A 577 -10.78 30.11 8.19
N ALA A 578 -10.91 29.27 9.22
CA ALA A 578 -9.79 28.87 10.08
C ALA A 578 -8.72 28.12 9.29
N LEU A 579 -9.11 27.13 8.47
CA LEU A 579 -8.18 26.42 7.58
C LEU A 579 -7.52 27.37 6.58
N ALA A 580 -8.28 28.31 5.98
CA ALA A 580 -7.74 29.29 5.03
C ALA A 580 -6.70 30.20 5.69
N LYS A 581 -6.95 30.64 6.92
CA LYS A 581 -5.99 31.41 7.72
C LYS A 581 -4.72 30.61 8.02
N GLY A 582 -4.87 29.35 8.43
CA GLY A 582 -3.75 28.43 8.66
C GLY A 582 -2.93 28.12 7.41
N ALA A 583 -3.58 28.00 6.24
CA ALA A 583 -2.93 27.82 4.96
C ALA A 583 -2.11 29.07 4.59
N LYS A 584 -2.71 30.26 4.68
CA LYS A 584 -2.05 31.54 4.39
C LYS A 584 -0.87 31.80 5.33
N SER A 585 -0.98 31.49 6.62
CA SER A 585 0.12 31.66 7.57
C SER A 585 1.32 30.74 7.29
N ARG A 586 1.12 29.66 6.50
CA ARG A 586 2.16 28.74 6.05
C ARG A 586 2.63 29.01 4.60
N GLY A 587 2.19 30.11 3.99
CA GLY A 587 2.65 30.56 2.68
C GLY A 587 1.76 30.17 1.49
N ALA A 588 0.64 29.46 1.70
CA ALA A 588 -0.32 29.25 0.62
C ALA A 588 -0.96 30.59 0.19
N ARG A 589 -1.18 30.76 -1.12
CA ARG A 589 -1.86 31.92 -1.69
C ARG A 589 -3.25 31.54 -2.13
N ILE A 590 -4.25 32.30 -1.72
CA ILE A 590 -5.66 32.04 -2.00
C ILE A 590 -6.23 33.23 -2.77
N PHE A 591 -6.74 32.98 -3.96
CA PHE A 591 -7.34 33.97 -4.85
C PHE A 591 -8.83 33.63 -5.03
N THR A 592 -9.69 34.53 -4.57
CA THR A 592 -11.14 34.52 -4.84
C THR A 592 -11.43 35.27 -6.14
N ASP A 593 -12.66 35.18 -6.63
CA ASP A 593 -13.11 35.80 -7.88
C ASP A 593 -12.24 35.42 -9.10
N THR A 594 -11.57 34.28 -9.01
CA THR A 594 -10.60 33.79 -9.98
C THR A 594 -11.04 32.43 -10.48
N LYS A 595 -11.88 32.42 -11.52
CA LYS A 595 -12.36 31.19 -12.15
C LYS A 595 -11.24 30.53 -12.96
N VAL A 596 -11.05 29.22 -12.75
CA VAL A 596 -10.30 28.38 -13.69
C VAL A 596 -11.20 28.08 -14.89
N GLU A 597 -10.80 28.57 -16.06
CA GLU A 597 -11.50 28.37 -17.32
C GLU A 597 -11.09 27.06 -18.01
N ALA A 598 -9.83 26.65 -17.83
CA ALA A 598 -9.31 25.40 -18.37
C ALA A 598 -8.16 24.86 -17.51
N ILE A 599 -8.05 23.54 -17.43
CA ILE A 599 -6.84 22.85 -17.00
C ILE A 599 -5.97 22.64 -18.24
N LEU A 600 -4.69 22.98 -18.14
CA LEU A 600 -3.71 22.88 -19.22
C LEU A 600 -2.95 21.55 -19.12
N ARG A 601 -2.64 20.96 -20.28
CA ARG A 601 -1.89 19.70 -20.37
C ARG A 601 -0.99 19.67 -21.60
N ASP A 602 0.06 18.87 -21.51
CA ASP A 602 0.88 18.45 -22.64
C ASP A 602 0.86 16.91 -22.69
N GLY A 603 0.33 16.35 -23.77
CA GLY A 603 0.02 14.92 -23.85
C GLY A 603 -0.93 14.45 -22.74
N ASP A 604 -0.43 13.56 -21.88
CA ASP A 604 -1.10 12.94 -20.75
C ASP A 604 -0.66 13.52 -19.39
N GLU A 605 0.05 14.65 -19.36
CA GLU A 605 0.53 15.30 -18.13
C GLU A 605 -0.01 16.73 -17.99
N VAL A 606 -0.43 17.11 -16.77
CA VAL A 606 -0.84 18.48 -16.44
C VAL A 606 0.33 19.45 -16.55
N THR A 607 0.06 20.65 -17.06
CA THR A 607 1.06 21.74 -17.14
C THR A 607 0.63 23.04 -16.45
N GLY A 608 -0.62 23.13 -15.97
CA GLY A 608 -1.11 24.30 -15.26
C GLY A 608 -2.61 24.53 -15.41
N VAL A 609 -3.04 25.78 -15.22
CA VAL A 609 -4.41 26.25 -15.41
C VAL A 609 -4.46 27.57 -16.16
N ARG A 610 -5.59 27.88 -16.79
CA ARG A 610 -5.89 29.19 -17.38
C ARG A 610 -7.05 29.87 -16.65
N THR A 611 -6.90 31.16 -16.42
CA THR A 611 -7.91 32.07 -15.90
C THR A 611 -8.07 33.26 -16.86
N ALA A 612 -9.06 34.12 -16.62
CA ALA A 612 -9.23 35.36 -17.36
C ALA A 612 -8.02 36.33 -17.24
N GLU A 613 -7.22 36.19 -16.19
CA GLU A 613 -6.04 37.03 -15.91
C GLU A 613 -4.74 36.46 -16.50
N GLY A 614 -4.76 35.23 -17.01
CA GLY A 614 -3.61 34.59 -17.64
C GLY A 614 -3.46 33.10 -17.32
N GLU A 615 -2.32 32.54 -17.71
CA GLU A 615 -1.98 31.15 -17.43
C GLU A 615 -1.06 31.06 -16.20
N ILE A 616 -1.30 30.06 -15.36
CA ILE A 616 -0.45 29.70 -14.23
C ILE A 616 0.12 28.32 -14.52
N ARG A 617 1.43 28.22 -14.72
CA ARG A 617 2.10 26.93 -14.87
C ARG A 617 2.21 26.22 -13.54
N SER A 618 1.89 24.93 -13.49
CA SER A 618 2.07 24.14 -12.29
C SER A 618 2.42 22.69 -12.59
N LYS A 619 3.09 22.05 -11.63
CA LYS A 619 3.41 20.62 -11.71
C LYS A 619 2.17 19.78 -11.43
N TYR A 620 1.39 20.17 -10.42
CA TYR A 620 0.16 19.47 -10.02
C TYR A 620 -1.06 20.39 -10.10
N VAL A 621 -2.22 19.79 -10.37
CA VAL A 621 -3.54 20.42 -10.23
C VAL A 621 -4.42 19.50 -9.40
N VAL A 622 -5.09 20.04 -8.38
CA VAL A 622 -6.07 19.30 -7.55
C VAL A 622 -7.48 19.85 -7.80
N ILE A 623 -8.35 19.01 -8.33
CA ILE A 623 -9.76 19.33 -8.60
C ILE A 623 -10.57 19.15 -7.31
N CYS A 624 -10.97 20.29 -6.72
CA CYS A 624 -11.79 20.38 -5.50
C CYS A 624 -13.08 21.20 -5.74
N GLY A 625 -13.52 21.30 -6.99
CA GLY A 625 -14.60 22.18 -7.44
C GLY A 625 -16.01 21.70 -7.10
N GLY A 626 -16.21 20.89 -6.05
CA GLY A 626 -17.53 20.40 -5.63
C GLY A 626 -18.36 19.84 -6.80
N MET A 627 -19.58 20.34 -6.97
CA MET A 627 -20.51 19.95 -8.05
C MET A 627 -20.04 20.31 -9.47
N TRP A 628 -19.11 21.25 -9.62
CA TRP A 628 -18.52 21.62 -10.92
C TRP A 628 -17.37 20.69 -11.35
N SER A 629 -16.88 19.84 -10.44
CA SER A 629 -15.71 19.00 -10.68
C SER A 629 -15.85 18.06 -11.87
N ARG A 630 -17.05 17.51 -12.12
CA ARG A 630 -17.30 16.61 -13.26
C ARG A 630 -16.99 17.29 -14.58
N ASP A 631 -17.60 18.45 -14.82
CA ASP A 631 -17.49 19.13 -16.11
C ASP A 631 -16.08 19.72 -16.30
N LEU A 632 -15.45 20.17 -15.21
CA LEU A 632 -14.04 20.59 -15.22
C LEU A 632 -13.10 19.42 -15.56
N ALA A 633 -13.26 18.25 -14.93
CA ALA A 633 -12.46 17.06 -15.20
C ALA A 633 -12.66 16.53 -16.63
N ALA A 634 -13.91 16.52 -17.10
CA ALA A 634 -14.26 16.07 -18.45
C ALA A 634 -13.58 16.92 -19.55
N SER A 635 -13.34 18.21 -19.30
CA SER A 635 -12.67 19.11 -20.25
C SER A 635 -11.24 18.67 -20.60
N VAL A 636 -10.60 17.87 -19.74
CA VAL A 636 -9.25 17.32 -19.93
C VAL A 636 -9.22 15.79 -20.05
N GLY A 637 -10.38 15.17 -20.29
CA GLY A 637 -10.49 13.72 -20.50
C GLY A 637 -10.43 12.87 -19.23
N VAL A 638 -10.56 13.47 -18.05
CA VAL A 638 -10.63 12.74 -16.78
C VAL A 638 -12.08 12.30 -16.51
N ASN A 639 -12.28 11.00 -16.28
CA ASN A 639 -13.59 10.43 -15.96
C ASN A 639 -13.89 10.58 -14.47
N LEU A 640 -14.77 11.51 -14.11
CA LEU A 640 -15.15 11.80 -12.73
C LEU A 640 -16.68 11.72 -12.53
N PRO A 641 -17.22 10.52 -12.22
CA PRO A 641 -18.66 10.30 -12.15
C PRO A 641 -19.26 10.85 -10.85
N LEU A 642 -19.72 12.11 -10.88
CA LEU A 642 -20.48 12.73 -9.81
C LEU A 642 -21.60 13.62 -10.36
N HIS A 643 -22.63 13.87 -9.55
CA HIS A 643 -23.74 14.72 -9.95
C HIS A 643 -24.36 15.45 -8.77
N ALA A 644 -24.96 16.63 -9.02
CA ALA A 644 -25.65 17.38 -7.99
C ALA A 644 -27.03 16.76 -7.70
N CYS A 645 -27.43 16.70 -6.44
CA CYS A 645 -28.78 16.35 -6.03
C CYS A 645 -29.32 17.37 -5.05
N GLU A 646 -30.63 17.54 -5.05
CA GLU A 646 -31.35 18.33 -4.05
C GLU A 646 -31.13 17.73 -2.66
N HIS A 647 -30.86 18.57 -1.67
CA HIS A 647 -30.73 18.18 -0.26
C HIS A 647 -31.42 19.20 0.63
N TYR A 648 -32.19 18.70 1.60
CA TYR A 648 -33.15 19.51 2.34
C TYR A 648 -32.80 19.63 3.82
N TYR A 649 -33.06 20.81 4.38
CA TYR A 649 -33.21 20.97 5.82
C TYR A 649 -34.25 22.03 6.18
N VAL A 650 -34.82 21.88 7.36
CA VAL A 650 -35.70 22.85 8.01
C VAL A 650 -35.03 23.38 9.26
N LEU A 651 -35.00 24.70 9.39
CA LEU A 651 -34.57 25.37 10.59
C LEU A 651 -35.80 25.82 11.37
N PHE A 652 -36.03 25.20 12.52
CA PHE A 652 -37.11 25.54 13.44
C PHE A 652 -36.65 26.56 14.47
N GLU A 653 -37.57 27.42 14.91
CA GLU A 653 -37.39 28.23 16.11
C GLU A 653 -37.11 27.34 17.34
N GLY A 654 -36.50 27.93 18.38
CA GLY A 654 -36.14 27.20 19.59
C GLY A 654 -37.36 26.59 20.29
N VAL A 655 -37.21 25.36 20.77
CA VAL A 655 -38.21 24.64 21.58
C VAL A 655 -37.73 24.49 23.02
N GLU A 656 -38.67 24.31 23.96
CA GLU A 656 -38.32 24.09 25.38
C GLU A 656 -37.42 22.86 25.53
N GLY A 657 -36.34 22.97 26.32
CA GLY A 657 -35.36 21.90 26.55
C GLY A 657 -34.23 21.81 25.51
N LEU A 658 -34.32 22.53 24.39
CA LEU A 658 -33.26 22.62 23.39
C LEU A 658 -32.03 23.34 23.95
N ASN A 659 -30.85 22.72 23.84
CA ASN A 659 -29.59 23.28 24.33
C ASN A 659 -28.39 22.76 23.51
N PRO A 660 -27.24 23.46 23.52
CA PRO A 660 -26.07 23.11 22.72
C PRO A 660 -25.34 21.82 23.15
N GLU A 661 -25.65 21.27 24.33
CA GLU A 661 -25.05 20.02 24.82
C GLU A 661 -25.82 18.77 24.34
N LEU A 662 -26.98 18.94 23.70
CA LEU A 662 -27.69 17.81 23.11
C LEU A 662 -26.81 17.16 22.03
N PRO A 663 -26.63 15.83 22.06
CA PRO A 663 -25.92 15.11 21.02
C PRO A 663 -26.59 15.32 19.66
N VAL A 664 -25.82 15.24 18.57
CA VAL A 664 -26.42 15.15 17.23
C VAL A 664 -27.26 13.88 17.16
N LEU A 665 -28.54 14.00 16.82
CA LEU A 665 -29.45 12.87 16.74
C LEU A 665 -29.59 12.40 15.28
N ARG A 666 -29.58 11.10 15.05
CA ARG A 666 -29.90 10.48 13.76
C ARG A 666 -31.00 9.44 13.96
N ASP A 667 -32.10 9.63 13.25
CA ASP A 667 -33.14 8.62 13.08
C ASP A 667 -33.06 8.09 11.64
N TYR A 668 -32.35 6.98 11.47
CA TYR A 668 -32.18 6.37 10.15
C TYR A 668 -33.49 5.83 9.58
N ASP A 669 -34.42 5.41 10.44
CA ASP A 669 -35.67 4.81 10.02
C ASP A 669 -36.69 5.89 9.60
N ALA A 670 -36.60 7.08 10.20
CA ALA A 670 -37.31 8.30 9.74
C ALA A 670 -36.55 9.10 8.67
N CYS A 671 -35.37 8.65 8.24
CA CYS A 671 -34.52 9.35 7.27
C CYS A 671 -34.07 10.77 7.70
N THR A 672 -33.97 11.06 9.00
CA THR A 672 -33.75 12.41 9.53
C THR A 672 -32.51 12.52 10.44
N TYR A 673 -31.96 13.73 10.51
CA TYR A 673 -30.95 14.10 11.49
C TYR A 673 -31.24 15.46 12.10
N TYR A 674 -30.79 15.64 13.34
CA TYR A 674 -31.12 16.80 14.16
C TYR A 674 -29.86 17.37 14.81
N LYS A 675 -29.77 18.69 14.86
CA LYS A 675 -28.74 19.36 15.67
C LYS A 675 -29.25 20.68 16.24
N TYR A 676 -28.63 21.08 17.34
CA TYR A 676 -28.69 22.45 17.80
C TYR A 676 -27.99 23.38 16.81
N ASP A 677 -28.59 24.53 16.54
CA ASP A 677 -28.01 25.59 15.69
C ASP A 677 -28.34 26.96 16.29
N ALA A 678 -27.41 27.56 17.05
CA ALA A 678 -27.55 28.93 17.59
C ALA A 678 -28.91 29.25 18.26
N GLY A 679 -29.45 28.32 19.06
CA GLY A 679 -30.71 28.47 19.79
C GLY A 679 -31.92 27.89 19.05
N LYS A 680 -31.69 27.35 17.85
CA LYS A 680 -32.68 26.77 16.94
C LYS A 680 -32.40 25.30 16.72
N LEU A 681 -33.37 24.60 16.14
CA LEU A 681 -33.26 23.18 15.84
C LEU A 681 -33.23 22.99 14.33
N LEU A 682 -32.11 22.50 13.82
CA LEU A 682 -31.98 22.11 12.42
C LEU A 682 -32.38 20.66 12.27
N VAL A 683 -33.30 20.39 11.35
CA VAL A 683 -33.75 19.05 10.95
C VAL A 683 -33.45 18.88 9.47
N GLY A 684 -32.51 18.01 9.12
CA GLY A 684 -32.26 17.65 7.73
C GLY A 684 -32.66 16.20 7.46
N ALA A 685 -32.80 15.87 6.18
CA ALA A 685 -33.24 14.55 5.77
C ALA A 685 -32.49 14.02 4.55
N PHE A 686 -32.52 12.69 4.40
CA PHE A 686 -32.11 12.01 3.17
C PHE A 686 -33.28 11.18 2.66
N GLU A 687 -34.06 11.75 1.76
CA GLU A 687 -35.31 11.18 1.27
C GLU A 687 -35.06 9.88 0.50
N PRO A 688 -35.89 8.84 0.69
CA PRO A 688 -35.75 7.58 -0.04
C PRO A 688 -35.76 7.70 -1.56
N SER A 689 -36.30 8.80 -2.10
CA SER A 689 -36.37 9.09 -3.54
C SER A 689 -35.67 10.41 -3.84
N ALA A 690 -34.34 10.39 -3.82
CA ALA A 690 -33.55 11.60 -4.05
C ALA A 690 -33.69 12.15 -5.47
N LYS A 691 -33.56 13.48 -5.60
CA LYS A 691 -33.76 14.20 -6.87
C LYS A 691 -32.43 14.73 -7.44
N PRO A 692 -31.94 14.16 -8.56
CA PRO A 692 -30.86 14.74 -9.34
C PRO A 692 -31.20 16.15 -9.82
N TRP A 693 -30.24 17.07 -9.76
CA TRP A 693 -30.42 18.47 -10.15
C TRP A 693 -29.28 18.97 -11.05
N GLY A 694 -29.57 19.93 -11.93
CA GLY A 694 -28.55 20.56 -12.79
C GLY A 694 -28.07 19.65 -13.94
N MET A 695 -28.93 18.75 -14.43
CA MET A 695 -28.62 17.87 -15.57
C MET A 695 -28.27 18.63 -16.85
N GLU A 696 -28.83 19.83 -17.03
CA GLU A 696 -28.57 20.72 -18.17
C GLU A 696 -27.36 21.65 -17.93
N GLY A 697 -26.73 21.55 -16.76
CA GLY A 697 -25.65 22.44 -16.31
C GLY A 697 -26.06 23.22 -15.06
N ILE A 698 -25.06 23.82 -14.43
CA ILE A 698 -25.21 24.65 -13.24
C ILE A 698 -24.93 26.10 -13.66
N SER A 699 -25.76 27.04 -13.19
CA SER A 699 -25.60 28.46 -13.52
C SER A 699 -24.20 28.97 -13.18
N GLU A 700 -23.63 29.75 -14.09
CA GLU A 700 -22.32 30.41 -13.91
C GLU A 700 -22.34 31.48 -12.80
N ASP A 701 -23.53 31.94 -12.40
CA ASP A 701 -23.69 32.93 -11.34
C ASP A 701 -24.02 32.31 -9.97
N PHE A 702 -24.17 30.98 -9.89
CA PHE A 702 -24.48 30.29 -8.64
C PHE A 702 -23.41 30.55 -7.57
N CYS A 703 -23.79 31.23 -6.49
CA CYS A 703 -22.91 31.68 -5.40
C CYS A 703 -23.76 31.96 -4.15
N PHE A 704 -23.53 31.23 -3.05
CA PHE A 704 -24.37 31.34 -1.84
C PHE A 704 -25.88 31.16 -2.10
N ASP A 705 -26.21 30.34 -3.08
CA ASP A 705 -27.57 30.25 -3.63
C ASP A 705 -28.29 28.99 -3.14
N GLU A 706 -29.62 29.01 -3.25
CA GLU A 706 -30.53 27.93 -2.91
C GLU A 706 -31.48 27.65 -4.07
N ILE A 707 -32.08 26.47 -4.11
CA ILE A 707 -33.07 26.11 -5.12
C ILE A 707 -34.47 26.10 -4.49
N ALA A 708 -35.51 26.31 -5.31
CA ALA A 708 -36.88 26.55 -4.83
C ALA A 708 -37.42 25.49 -3.85
N GLY A 709 -36.88 24.26 -3.92
CA GLY A 709 -37.29 23.13 -3.10
C GLY A 709 -38.69 22.61 -3.45
N ASP A 710 -38.96 21.36 -3.11
CA ASP A 710 -40.27 20.74 -3.24
C ASP A 710 -40.79 20.34 -1.86
N PHE A 711 -41.72 21.14 -1.33
CA PHE A 711 -42.28 20.90 0.00
C PHE A 711 -43.11 19.61 0.05
N ASP A 712 -43.89 19.31 -0.98
CA ASP A 712 -44.71 18.09 -1.05
C ASP A 712 -43.84 16.83 -1.04
N HIS A 713 -42.65 16.92 -1.62
CA HIS A 713 -41.65 15.86 -1.56
C HIS A 713 -41.07 15.65 -0.14
N PHE A 714 -40.84 16.74 0.59
CA PHE A 714 -40.24 16.71 1.94
C PHE A 714 -41.26 16.45 3.05
N GLU A 715 -42.53 16.82 2.85
CA GLU A 715 -43.61 16.75 3.83
C GLU A 715 -43.73 15.39 4.53
N PRO A 716 -43.64 14.22 3.84
CA PRO A 716 -43.72 12.93 4.51
C PRO A 716 -42.60 12.72 5.56
N VAL A 717 -41.36 13.10 5.21
CA VAL A 717 -40.22 12.98 6.12
C VAL A 717 -40.32 13.99 7.26
N LEU A 718 -40.91 15.15 7.00
CA LEU A 718 -41.18 16.13 8.03
C LEU A 718 -42.22 15.63 9.06
N HIS A 719 -43.26 14.92 8.62
CA HIS A 719 -44.22 14.27 9.52
C HIS A 719 -43.54 13.24 10.43
N ASP A 720 -42.66 12.40 9.87
CA ASP A 720 -41.88 11.44 10.67
C ASP A 720 -40.95 12.17 11.65
N ALA A 721 -40.38 13.30 11.25
CA ALA A 721 -39.57 14.12 12.14
C ALA A 721 -40.38 14.68 13.33
N MET A 722 -41.61 15.13 13.10
CA MET A 722 -42.53 15.59 14.15
C MET A 722 -42.95 14.44 15.07
N LYS A 723 -43.18 13.24 14.54
CA LYS A 723 -43.43 12.05 15.37
C LYS A 723 -42.26 11.77 16.31
N ARG A 724 -41.02 11.90 15.82
CA ARG A 724 -39.81 11.67 16.63
C ARG A 724 -39.57 12.76 17.67
N LEU A 725 -39.82 14.04 17.32
CA LEU A 725 -39.72 15.20 18.21
C LEU A 725 -41.07 15.97 18.21
N PRO A 726 -42.04 15.62 19.07
CA PRO A 726 -43.38 16.22 19.06
C PRO A 726 -43.41 17.74 19.25
N ALA A 727 -42.38 18.32 19.89
CA ALA A 727 -42.25 19.77 20.03
C ALA A 727 -42.21 20.52 18.67
N LEU A 728 -41.86 19.82 17.58
CA LEU A 728 -41.85 20.39 16.23
C LEU A 728 -43.25 20.71 15.69
N GLU A 729 -44.32 20.07 16.20
CA GLU A 729 -45.70 20.35 15.77
C GLU A 729 -46.15 21.79 16.06
N GLN A 730 -45.54 22.41 17.07
CA GLN A 730 -45.85 23.77 17.52
C GLN A 730 -44.73 24.77 17.24
N ALA A 731 -43.57 24.29 16.77
CA ALA A 731 -42.42 25.12 16.49
C ALA A 731 -42.60 25.90 15.18
N GLY A 732 -42.26 27.18 15.18
CA GLY A 732 -42.23 27.98 13.95
C GLY A 732 -41.11 27.51 13.01
N ILE A 733 -41.38 27.44 11.71
CA ILE A 733 -40.35 27.23 10.69
C ILE A 733 -39.73 28.58 10.34
N GLN A 734 -38.43 28.72 10.64
CA GLN A 734 -37.67 29.91 10.26
C GLN A 734 -37.18 29.82 8.82
N LYS A 735 -36.78 28.62 8.38
CA LYS A 735 -36.30 28.39 7.02
C LYS A 735 -36.63 26.97 6.56
N PHE A 736 -37.23 26.86 5.39
CA PHE A 736 -37.23 25.65 4.57
C PHE A 736 -36.15 25.84 3.51
N PHE A 737 -35.11 25.00 3.52
CA PHE A 737 -33.95 25.14 2.65
C PHE A 737 -33.80 23.92 1.75
N CYS A 738 -33.50 24.17 0.48
CA CYS A 738 -33.05 23.16 -0.45
C CYS A 738 -31.77 23.64 -1.14
N GLY A 739 -30.69 22.87 -0.98
CA GLY A 739 -29.38 23.18 -1.57
C GLY A 739 -28.85 21.99 -2.36
N PRO A 740 -28.22 22.22 -3.53
CA PRO A 740 -27.62 21.15 -4.29
C PRO A 740 -26.28 20.70 -3.68
N GLU A 741 -26.11 19.38 -3.52
CA GLU A 741 -24.85 18.77 -3.11
C GLU A 741 -24.34 17.75 -4.12
N SER A 742 -23.02 17.55 -4.19
CA SER A 742 -22.41 16.58 -5.10
C SER A 742 -22.43 15.16 -4.53
N PHE A 743 -23.05 14.24 -5.25
CA PHE A 743 -23.10 12.81 -4.94
C PHE A 743 -22.46 11.96 -6.02
N THR A 744 -21.98 10.80 -5.59
CA THR A 744 -21.29 9.80 -6.40
C THR A 744 -22.16 8.54 -6.53
N PRO A 745 -22.01 7.76 -7.61
CA PRO A 745 -22.76 6.53 -7.88
C PRO A 745 -22.80 5.49 -6.76
N ASP A 746 -21.78 5.47 -5.91
CA ASP A 746 -21.56 4.49 -4.84
C ASP A 746 -21.55 5.13 -3.45
N VAL A 747 -21.86 6.43 -3.36
CA VAL A 747 -21.86 7.22 -2.12
C VAL A 747 -20.49 7.23 -1.42
N ARG A 748 -19.41 7.07 -2.19
CA ARG A 748 -18.03 7.20 -1.73
C ARG A 748 -17.34 8.30 -2.52
N TYR A 749 -16.63 9.19 -1.84
CA TYR A 749 -16.01 10.30 -2.55
C TYR A 749 -14.88 9.84 -3.47
N HIS A 750 -14.46 10.72 -4.38
CA HIS A 750 -13.35 10.48 -5.29
C HIS A 750 -12.11 11.21 -4.79
N LEU A 751 -11.03 10.45 -4.62
CA LEU A 751 -9.77 10.91 -4.08
C LEU A 751 -8.59 10.32 -4.85
N GLY A 752 -7.58 11.13 -5.14
CA GLY A 752 -6.29 10.65 -5.68
C GLY A 752 -5.99 11.12 -7.09
N GLU A 753 -4.89 10.61 -7.64
CA GLU A 753 -4.43 10.94 -9.00
C GLU A 753 -5.32 10.27 -10.05
N ALA A 754 -5.79 11.07 -11.02
CA ALA A 754 -6.63 10.60 -12.12
C ALA A 754 -5.81 9.71 -13.07
N PRO A 755 -6.30 8.50 -13.41
CA PRO A 755 -5.54 7.57 -14.26
C PRO A 755 -5.36 8.05 -15.70
N GLN A 756 -6.17 9.01 -16.16
CA GLN A 756 -6.13 9.54 -17.52
C GLN A 756 -5.16 10.71 -17.68
N LEU A 757 -4.72 11.33 -16.58
CA LEU A 757 -3.95 12.57 -16.64
C LEU A 757 -3.00 12.68 -15.45
N LYS A 758 -1.72 12.44 -15.72
CA LYS A 758 -0.63 12.49 -14.74
C LYS A 758 -0.57 13.88 -14.08
N ASN A 759 -0.31 13.87 -12.78
CA ASN A 759 -0.29 15.01 -11.86
C ASN A 759 -1.65 15.73 -11.69
N CYS A 760 -2.75 15.21 -12.24
CA CYS A 760 -4.10 15.69 -11.98
C CYS A 760 -4.72 14.91 -10.82
N PHE A 761 -4.84 15.54 -9.66
CA PHE A 761 -5.49 14.96 -8.49
C PHE A 761 -6.95 15.38 -8.38
N VAL A 762 -7.76 14.54 -7.75
CA VAL A 762 -9.18 14.81 -7.46
C VAL A 762 -9.41 14.68 -5.96
N ALA A 763 -10.22 15.59 -5.41
CA ALA A 763 -10.83 15.49 -4.08
C ALA A 763 -12.25 16.07 -4.15
N ALA A 764 -13.21 15.27 -4.63
CA ALA A 764 -14.56 15.72 -4.98
C ALA A 764 -15.64 14.64 -4.77
N GLY A 765 -16.92 15.03 -4.86
CA GLY A 765 -18.05 14.11 -4.71
C GLY A 765 -18.27 13.66 -3.26
N LEU A 766 -18.28 14.61 -2.32
CA LEU A 766 -18.19 14.32 -0.89
C LEU A 766 -19.49 13.82 -0.23
N ASN A 767 -20.58 13.58 -0.96
CA ASN A 767 -21.80 12.90 -0.49
C ASN A 767 -22.33 13.40 0.87
N SER A 768 -22.46 14.71 1.07
CA SER A 768 -22.88 15.33 2.35
C SER A 768 -21.98 15.06 3.57
N ILE A 769 -20.79 14.49 3.35
CA ILE A 769 -19.81 14.20 4.40
C ILE A 769 -18.53 15.04 4.26
N GLY A 770 -18.59 16.13 3.48
CA GLY A 770 -17.44 16.99 3.17
C GLY A 770 -16.78 17.58 4.40
N LEU A 771 -17.56 18.22 5.29
CA LEU A 771 -17.01 18.82 6.51
C LEU A 771 -16.34 17.78 7.40
N GLN A 772 -17.02 16.67 7.70
CA GLN A 772 -16.46 15.63 8.56
C GLN A 772 -15.27 14.85 7.97
N SER A 773 -14.99 15.01 6.68
CA SER A 773 -13.89 14.34 5.99
C SER A 773 -12.74 15.27 5.59
N ALA A 774 -12.94 16.60 5.66
CA ALA A 774 -12.04 17.57 5.03
C ALA A 774 -10.60 17.45 5.52
N GLY A 775 -10.38 17.43 6.83
CA GLY A 775 -9.03 17.33 7.40
C GLY A 775 -8.28 16.10 6.92
N GLY A 776 -8.90 14.92 7.04
CA GLY A 776 -8.34 13.66 6.58
C GLY A 776 -8.05 13.64 5.08
N VAL A 777 -8.99 14.11 4.26
CA VAL A 777 -8.83 14.22 2.79
C VAL A 777 -7.68 15.16 2.42
N GLY A 778 -7.61 16.34 3.04
CA GLY A 778 -6.52 17.30 2.83
C GLY A 778 -5.17 16.70 3.16
N LYS A 779 -5.04 16.07 4.34
CA LYS A 779 -3.82 15.41 4.80
C LYS A 779 -3.32 14.36 3.81
N VAL A 780 -4.17 13.41 3.44
CA VAL A 780 -3.74 12.32 2.56
C VAL A 780 -3.45 12.79 1.14
N THR A 781 -4.17 13.81 0.64
CA THR A 781 -3.87 14.41 -0.68
C THR A 781 -2.49 15.03 -0.67
N ALA A 782 -2.15 15.79 0.38
CA ALA A 782 -0.85 16.43 0.51
C ALA A 782 0.30 15.42 0.65
N GLU A 783 0.12 14.41 1.52
CA GLU A 783 1.09 13.32 1.69
C GLU A 783 1.28 12.53 0.39
N TRP A 784 0.19 12.25 -0.35
CA TRP A 784 0.27 11.54 -1.63
C TRP A 784 1.02 12.36 -2.69
N ILE A 785 0.73 13.67 -2.84
CA ILE A 785 1.47 14.54 -3.76
C ILE A 785 2.96 14.63 -3.40
N ARG A 786 3.29 14.74 -2.10
CA ARG A 786 4.66 14.82 -1.60
C ARG A 786 5.44 13.53 -1.85
N ASP A 787 4.83 12.39 -1.53
CA ASP A 787 5.52 11.09 -1.47
C ASP A 787 5.38 10.25 -2.75
N GLY A 788 4.53 10.69 -3.69
CA GLY A 788 4.24 9.99 -4.95
C GLY A 788 3.39 8.72 -4.79
N ARG A 789 2.88 8.43 -3.60
CA ARG A 789 2.05 7.25 -3.29
C ARG A 789 1.09 7.54 -2.13
N PRO A 790 -0.08 6.88 -2.06
CA PRO A 790 -1.01 7.11 -0.96
C PRO A 790 -0.40 6.65 0.38
N PRO A 791 -0.61 7.38 1.49
CA PRO A 791 0.00 7.09 2.79
C PRO A 791 -0.64 5.90 3.52
N VAL A 792 -1.87 5.53 3.15
CA VAL A 792 -2.65 4.39 3.67
C VAL A 792 -3.46 3.77 2.52
N ASP A 793 -4.05 2.60 2.73
CA ASP A 793 -4.99 2.03 1.76
C ASP A 793 -6.26 2.89 1.68
N LEU A 794 -6.53 3.38 0.47
CA LEU A 794 -7.63 4.29 0.11
C LEU A 794 -8.46 3.75 -1.06
N TRP A 795 -8.33 2.46 -1.42
CA TRP A 795 -8.98 1.90 -2.61
C TRP A 795 -10.49 2.17 -2.68
N GLU A 796 -11.18 2.17 -1.53
CA GLU A 796 -12.63 2.40 -1.48
C GLU A 796 -13.07 3.81 -1.93
N VAL A 797 -12.16 4.78 -1.92
CA VAL A 797 -12.39 6.18 -2.35
C VAL A 797 -11.46 6.61 -3.50
N ASP A 798 -10.57 5.73 -3.95
CA ASP A 798 -9.64 6.02 -5.04
C ASP A 798 -10.40 6.35 -6.33
N VAL A 799 -9.99 7.41 -7.04
CA VAL A 799 -10.63 7.84 -8.29
C VAL A 799 -10.45 6.81 -9.41
N ARG A 800 -9.45 5.93 -9.33
CA ARG A 800 -9.18 4.87 -10.32
C ARG A 800 -10.21 3.74 -10.30
N ARG A 801 -11.06 3.65 -9.28
CA ARG A 801 -12.15 2.65 -9.23
C ARG A 801 -13.26 2.91 -10.26
N ASN A 802 -13.28 4.11 -10.85
CA ASN A 802 -14.32 4.54 -11.77
C ASN A 802 -14.12 3.97 -13.17
N MET A 803 -15.15 3.31 -13.69
CA MET A 803 -15.20 2.78 -15.04
C MET A 803 -15.66 3.85 -16.04
N PRO A 804 -15.19 3.83 -17.30
CA PRO A 804 -15.55 4.84 -18.31
C PRO A 804 -17.05 5.05 -18.50
N PHE A 805 -17.86 3.99 -18.46
CA PHE A 805 -19.32 4.08 -18.65
C PHE A 805 -20.02 4.88 -17.54
N GLN A 806 -19.41 5.01 -16.36
CA GLN A 806 -20.01 5.70 -15.22
C GLN A 806 -20.05 7.22 -15.42
N GLY A 807 -19.28 7.77 -16.37
CA GLY A 807 -19.38 9.17 -16.78
C GLY A 807 -20.64 9.49 -17.61
N ASN A 808 -21.41 8.48 -18.03
CA ASN A 808 -22.64 8.66 -18.78
C ASN A 808 -23.71 9.40 -17.93
N ARG A 809 -24.29 10.47 -18.47
CA ARG A 809 -25.28 11.29 -17.76
C ARG A 809 -26.54 10.53 -17.35
N GLN A 810 -27.04 9.61 -18.18
CA GLN A 810 -28.21 8.79 -17.87
C GLN A 810 -27.90 7.75 -16.78
N TYR A 811 -26.69 7.17 -16.81
CA TYR A 811 -26.21 6.33 -15.71
C TYR A 811 -26.19 7.14 -14.40
N LEU A 812 -25.56 8.31 -14.40
CA LEU A 812 -25.45 9.16 -13.21
C LEU A 812 -26.82 9.58 -12.68
N GLN A 813 -27.72 10.05 -13.55
CA GLN A 813 -29.05 10.50 -13.14
C GLN A 813 -29.84 9.39 -12.43
N SER A 814 -29.86 8.19 -13.01
CA SER A 814 -30.60 7.07 -12.41
C SER A 814 -29.90 6.52 -11.17
N ARG A 815 -28.57 6.32 -11.24
CA ARG A 815 -27.80 5.71 -10.16
C ARG A 815 -27.70 6.58 -8.92
N VAL A 816 -27.47 7.88 -9.08
CA VAL A 816 -27.27 8.78 -7.94
C VAL A 816 -28.58 8.99 -7.16
N SER A 817 -29.72 9.04 -7.86
CA SER A 817 -31.04 9.07 -7.22
C SER A 817 -31.24 7.86 -6.29
N GLU A 818 -30.94 6.64 -6.78
CA GLU A 818 -31.00 5.43 -5.97
C GLU A 818 -29.96 5.44 -4.83
N SER A 819 -28.70 5.73 -5.14
CA SER A 819 -27.63 5.62 -4.16
C SER A 819 -27.80 6.58 -2.99
N LEU A 820 -28.24 7.82 -3.26
CA LEU A 820 -28.57 8.80 -2.23
C LEU A 820 -29.82 8.38 -1.44
N GLY A 821 -30.88 7.92 -2.12
CA GLY A 821 -32.08 7.43 -1.44
C GLY A 821 -31.83 6.24 -0.50
N LEU A 822 -30.74 5.49 -0.73
CA LEU A 822 -30.31 4.40 0.13
C LEU A 822 -29.38 4.82 1.28
N LEU A 823 -28.97 6.09 1.37
CA LEU A 823 -27.96 6.53 2.35
C LEU A 823 -28.40 6.25 3.80
N TYR A 824 -29.68 6.43 4.13
CA TYR A 824 -30.23 6.16 5.47
C TYR A 824 -31.01 4.84 5.55
N ALA A 825 -31.14 4.09 4.44
CA ALA A 825 -31.77 2.78 4.46
C ALA A 825 -31.00 1.77 5.34
N THR A 826 -31.61 0.64 5.70
CA THR A 826 -30.89 -0.45 6.37
C THR A 826 -29.88 -1.08 5.40
N HIS A 827 -28.61 -1.16 5.81
CA HIS A 827 -27.55 -1.69 4.95
C HIS A 827 -27.40 -3.20 5.14
N TYR A 828 -28.08 -3.95 4.29
CA TYR A 828 -27.91 -5.39 4.20
C TYR A 828 -26.61 -5.75 3.46
N PRO A 829 -25.82 -6.72 3.97
CA PRO A 829 -24.72 -7.29 3.22
C PRO A 829 -25.19 -7.77 1.84
N PHE A 830 -24.39 -7.50 0.81
CA PHE A 830 -24.63 -7.93 -0.58
C PHE A 830 -25.85 -7.30 -1.29
N ARG A 831 -26.51 -6.30 -0.71
CA ARG A 831 -27.52 -5.52 -1.43
C ARG A 831 -26.96 -5.01 -2.75
N GLN A 832 -27.69 -5.28 -3.84
CA GLN A 832 -27.35 -4.82 -5.17
C GLN A 832 -28.21 -3.62 -5.52
N TYR A 833 -27.61 -2.63 -6.17
CA TYR A 833 -28.38 -1.56 -6.76
C TYR A 833 -29.20 -2.08 -7.97
N GLU A 834 -30.37 -1.49 -8.16
CA GLU A 834 -31.38 -1.86 -9.16
C GLU A 834 -31.28 -1.02 -10.43
N THR A 835 -30.91 0.26 -10.33
CA THR A 835 -30.77 1.17 -11.48
C THR A 835 -29.44 0.95 -12.21
N GLY A 836 -29.10 1.75 -13.24
CA GLY A 836 -27.76 1.77 -13.87
C GLY A 836 -27.16 0.41 -14.28
N ARG A 837 -27.99 -0.59 -14.61
CA ARG A 837 -27.58 -1.92 -15.06
C ARG A 837 -27.84 -2.07 -16.57
N GLY A 838 -27.01 -2.86 -17.26
CA GLY A 838 -27.12 -3.04 -18.71
C GLY A 838 -26.81 -1.79 -19.52
N CYS A 839 -26.05 -0.85 -18.95
CA CYS A 839 -25.62 0.36 -19.65
C CYS A 839 -24.63 -0.01 -20.76
N ALA A 840 -24.99 0.34 -22.00
CA ALA A 840 -24.13 0.24 -23.19
C ALA A 840 -23.35 1.53 -23.41
#